data_AF-B5HRB3-F1
#
_entry.id   AF-B5HRB3-F1
#
_cell.length_a   1.000
_cell.length_b   1.000
_cell.length_c   1.000
_cell.angle_alpha   90.00
_cell.angle_beta   90.00
_cell.angle_gamma   90.00
#
_symmetry.space_group_name_H-M   'P 1'
#
loop_
_entity.id
_entity.type
_entity.pdbx_description
1 polymer ?
#
loop_
_entity_poly.entity_id
_entity_poly.type
_entity_poly.pdbx_seq_one_letter_code
_entity_poly.pdbx_strand_id
1 'polypeptide(L)'
;MRTGFLLSVRPSRVSDHVSSQTHKTAAVASALVALLAWAPPALAAGPRDVTADVLADRDVTLTGDTVVSVPAGTTTYDGVFRGEGTLTVRGTGTLVLTKDSDFTLPRSRQRQSVRTQGGNHPYVTTSHPDPPAITVERGATLQYGDGGTTGLIGHFPYNTPAFRLNQDNIRVDGTLRLSLTSAYNLGTVSGSGLITQPRFLWGTWDLTSGPFSGVVDNGTQTNAGRPEYATALPNMRKVLNQGTWTVDTPLGQTVTERMDFYQREYGSDINVQSRPGSKVILTGQYSWSNQGGDTDPSLSDPALNWTPAAKNVNKRGTNIKGANVQWGDGTTSRIFMPGTAKTVYINLLAARSRSLLTFDYNGPVTLGAPIGGGRFHDTLSAPGAGDIVIKGTKGNDVTFAAVQYYDGSTTVEKGAVLRLGSGRPGGDGGLYTGGRLYRLVNNGSLVLDNAARSLTLPRISGSGSLSQTGRATTTLTGGAITYTGTTTVKRGTLALRSGATLARSKGIRLTSTAARLDVGTAGLRVVSALSGKGTVKGTVTNEGVVAGGLTVSGGYTQSAKGQLVLGSAPLKVTGPVRLSGDLDLAAAGTDPARRITVLDNKGGAKVVGAFKGLKEGTRLKLADTTYRLTYRGGDGNDVVLTAVSASASPRVRSASTPKAAAAAPHATGEAAEGLGWWPYVLALGLLGGLVAPQTARRRSRRPEGGRHAAH
;
A
#
# COMPACT_ATOMS: atom_id res chain seq x y z
N MET A 1 12.18 -37.87 -16.41
CA MET A 1 12.91 -39.10 -16.79
C MET A 1 13.80 -38.75 -17.98
N ARG A 2 15.11 -38.94 -18.08
CA ARG A 2 16.14 -39.65 -17.29
C ARG A 2 17.30 -38.71 -16.92
N THR A 3 18.00 -39.13 -15.88
CA THR A 3 19.09 -38.52 -15.10
C THR A 3 20.49 -38.78 -15.66
N GLY A 4 21.44 -37.91 -15.31
CA GLY A 4 22.88 -38.18 -15.34
C GLY A 4 23.66 -37.06 -14.64
N PHE A 5 24.16 -37.34 -13.44
CA PHE A 5 24.97 -36.45 -12.59
C PHE A 5 26.26 -37.22 -12.27
N LEU A 6 27.43 -36.57 -12.28
CA LEU A 6 28.54 -36.85 -11.35
C LEU A 6 29.64 -35.78 -11.43
N LEU A 7 30.04 -35.35 -10.24
CA LEU A 7 31.09 -34.40 -9.91
C LEU A 7 32.50 -35.02 -9.99
N SER A 8 33.53 -34.18 -10.18
CA SER A 8 34.68 -34.12 -9.25
C SER A 8 35.66 -33.00 -9.65
N VAL A 9 36.20 -32.30 -8.65
CA VAL A 9 37.15 -31.18 -8.77
C VAL A 9 38.27 -31.35 -7.73
N ARG A 10 39.51 -31.00 -8.17
CA ARG A 10 40.75 -30.62 -7.44
C ARG A 10 41.66 -31.75 -6.92
N PRO A 11 43.00 -31.52 -6.97
CA PRO A 11 43.78 -30.69 -6.00
C PRO A 11 44.67 -29.60 -6.68
N SER A 12 44.93 -28.39 -6.14
CA SER A 12 45.97 -27.94 -5.16
C SER A 12 47.42 -28.36 -5.53
N ARG A 13 48.50 -27.56 -5.44
CA ARG A 13 48.85 -26.34 -4.67
C ARG A 13 50.28 -25.86 -5.09
N VAL A 14 50.65 -24.61 -4.77
CA VAL A 14 51.99 -24.09 -4.35
C VAL A 14 53.08 -23.98 -5.44
N SER A 15 53.45 -22.77 -5.90
CA SER A 15 54.40 -21.76 -5.32
C SER A 15 55.85 -22.07 -5.69
N ASP A 16 56.57 -21.10 -6.30
CA ASP A 16 57.72 -20.48 -5.64
C ASP A 16 58.37 -19.34 -6.43
N HIS A 17 58.85 -18.38 -5.64
CA HIS A 17 59.68 -17.23 -5.97
C HIS A 17 61.01 -17.63 -6.62
N VAL A 18 61.66 -16.71 -7.35
CA VAL A 18 62.83 -15.95 -6.86
C VAL A 18 63.51 -15.20 -8.02
N SER A 19 63.88 -13.98 -7.68
CA SER A 19 64.58 -12.91 -8.38
C SER A 19 66.11 -13.05 -8.43
N SER A 20 66.71 -12.13 -9.20
CA SER A 20 68.12 -11.67 -9.23
C SER A 20 68.99 -12.33 -10.30
N GLN A 21 69.31 -11.59 -11.38
CA GLN A 21 70.44 -10.65 -11.56
C GLN A 21 71.80 -11.36 -11.60
N THR A 22 72.50 -11.29 -12.74
CA THR A 22 73.67 -10.40 -12.94
C THR A 22 74.35 -10.58 -14.30
N HIS A 23 74.73 -9.43 -14.85
CA HIS A 23 75.65 -9.04 -15.93
C HIS A 23 76.70 -10.04 -16.49
N LYS A 24 77.01 -9.91 -17.79
CA LYS A 24 78.24 -9.25 -18.31
C LYS A 24 78.37 -9.27 -19.85
N THR A 25 78.71 -8.09 -20.41
CA THR A 25 79.66 -7.76 -21.52
C THR A 25 79.58 -8.52 -22.86
N ALA A 26 79.84 -7.97 -24.05
CA ALA A 26 80.09 -6.64 -24.60
C ALA A 26 80.24 -6.86 -26.13
N ALA A 27 79.78 -5.94 -26.99
CA ALA A 27 80.32 -5.77 -28.35
C ALA A 27 79.90 -4.39 -28.89
N VAL A 28 80.91 -3.61 -29.26
CA VAL A 28 80.82 -2.28 -29.86
C VAL A 28 80.69 -2.45 -31.37
N ALA A 29 79.78 -1.72 -32.03
CA ALA A 29 80.04 -1.11 -33.34
C ALA A 29 78.86 -0.25 -33.83
N SER A 30 79.22 1.00 -34.17
CA SER A 30 78.69 1.80 -35.28
C SER A 30 77.41 2.62 -35.09
N ALA A 31 77.66 3.92 -35.06
CA ALA A 31 76.77 5.06 -35.16
C ALA A 31 75.63 4.93 -36.20
N LEU A 32 74.42 5.26 -35.75
CA LEU A 32 73.45 6.03 -36.53
C LEU A 32 72.86 7.08 -35.59
N VAL A 33 73.25 8.35 -35.77
CA VAL A 33 72.59 9.48 -35.11
C VAL A 33 71.25 9.68 -35.78
N ALA A 34 70.21 9.05 -35.24
CA ALA A 34 68.84 9.45 -35.49
C ALA A 34 68.47 10.48 -34.41
N LEU A 35 68.34 11.74 -34.81
CA LEU A 35 67.68 12.77 -34.02
C LEU A 35 66.23 12.32 -33.77
N LEU A 36 66.01 11.60 -32.67
CA LEU A 36 64.70 11.48 -32.05
C LEU A 36 64.36 12.84 -31.46
N ALA A 37 63.79 13.71 -32.29
CA ALA A 37 62.98 14.81 -31.79
C ALA A 37 61.92 14.16 -30.89
N TRP A 38 62.00 14.41 -29.58
CA TRP A 38 60.84 14.32 -28.71
C TRP A 38 59.80 15.27 -29.28
N ALA A 39 58.90 14.74 -30.12
CA ALA A 39 57.64 15.40 -30.34
C ALA A 39 56.99 15.52 -28.95
N PRO A 40 56.61 16.72 -28.48
CA PRO A 40 55.80 16.81 -27.30
C PRO A 40 54.58 15.90 -27.51
N PRO A 41 54.05 15.23 -26.46
CA PRO A 41 52.80 14.50 -26.61
C PRO A 41 51.81 15.45 -27.26
N ALA A 42 51.23 15.04 -28.39
CA ALA A 42 50.23 15.83 -29.08
C ALA A 42 49.16 16.17 -28.04
N LEU A 43 49.14 17.43 -27.58
CA LEU A 43 48.05 17.97 -26.80
C LEU A 43 46.81 17.67 -27.64
N ALA A 44 45.90 16.84 -27.12
CA ALA A 44 44.61 16.65 -27.74
C ALA A 44 44.06 18.04 -28.02
N ALA A 45 43.91 18.39 -29.29
CA ALA A 45 43.40 19.70 -29.68
C ALA A 45 42.08 19.88 -28.93
N GLY A 46 41.97 20.98 -28.16
CA GLY A 46 40.76 21.27 -27.42
C GLY A 46 39.55 21.34 -28.35
N PRO A 47 38.32 21.29 -27.80
CA PRO A 47 37.11 21.36 -28.61
C PRO A 47 37.14 22.58 -29.54
N ARG A 48 36.75 22.39 -30.80
CA ARG A 48 36.67 23.48 -31.79
C ARG A 48 35.53 24.43 -31.39
N ASP A 49 35.86 25.68 -31.11
CA ASP A 49 34.85 26.71 -30.85
C ASP A 49 34.28 27.22 -32.18
N VAL A 50 32.97 27.07 -32.38
CA VAL A 50 32.23 27.49 -33.58
C VAL A 50 31.26 28.64 -33.30
N THR A 51 31.43 29.33 -32.16
CA THR A 51 30.52 30.41 -31.72
C THR A 51 30.37 31.49 -32.78
N ALA A 52 31.47 31.91 -33.43
CA ALA A 52 31.42 32.95 -34.45
C ALA A 52 30.60 32.54 -35.68
N ASP A 53 30.67 31.27 -36.08
CA ASP A 53 29.90 30.73 -37.22
C ASP A 53 28.41 30.66 -36.87
N VAL A 54 28.08 30.20 -35.66
CA VAL A 54 26.68 30.13 -35.18
C VAL A 54 26.07 31.53 -35.03
N LEU A 55 26.81 32.50 -34.46
CA LEU A 55 26.34 33.88 -34.34
C LEU A 55 26.21 34.60 -35.70
N ALA A 56 26.95 34.15 -36.70
CA ALA A 56 26.82 34.60 -38.08
C ALA A 56 25.81 33.77 -38.89
N ASP A 57 25.06 32.88 -38.23
CA ASP A 57 24.02 32.03 -38.81
C ASP A 57 24.49 31.14 -39.98
N ARG A 58 25.70 30.61 -39.88
CA ARG A 58 26.31 29.74 -40.90
C ARG A 58 26.19 28.28 -40.54
N ASP A 59 25.97 27.43 -41.54
CA ASP A 59 26.08 25.97 -41.38
C ASP A 59 27.44 25.55 -40.81
N VAL A 60 27.41 24.63 -39.85
CA VAL A 60 28.61 24.10 -39.19
C VAL A 60 28.75 22.60 -39.49
N THR A 61 29.89 22.23 -40.10
CA THR A 61 30.31 20.83 -40.22
C THR A 61 31.23 20.46 -39.06
N LEU A 62 30.78 19.55 -38.20
CA LEU A 62 31.54 18.93 -37.13
C LEU A 62 32.57 17.96 -37.73
N THR A 63 33.80 18.07 -37.27
CA THR A 63 34.93 17.18 -37.61
C THR A 63 35.61 16.65 -36.33
N GLY A 64 34.91 16.70 -35.20
CA GLY A 64 35.42 16.45 -33.85
C GLY A 64 34.57 17.11 -32.77
N ASP A 65 35.08 17.13 -31.54
CA ASP A 65 34.42 17.79 -30.42
C ASP A 65 34.29 19.30 -30.69
N THR A 66 33.08 19.82 -30.58
CA THR A 66 32.69 21.18 -30.99
C THR A 66 31.96 21.89 -29.85
N VAL A 67 32.24 23.18 -29.66
CA VAL A 67 31.66 24.01 -28.61
C VAL A 67 30.99 25.25 -29.20
N VAL A 68 29.83 25.61 -28.66
CA VAL A 68 29.15 26.88 -28.90
C VAL A 68 28.96 27.60 -27.56
N SER A 69 29.50 28.82 -27.45
CA SER A 69 29.38 29.68 -26.27
C SER A 69 28.28 30.72 -26.50
N VAL A 70 27.07 30.41 -26.05
CA VAL A 70 25.89 31.24 -26.29
C VAL A 70 25.93 32.49 -25.39
N PRO A 71 25.97 33.71 -25.96
CA PRO A 71 25.94 34.95 -25.19
C PRO A 71 24.61 35.11 -24.46
N ALA A 72 24.56 35.96 -23.44
CA ALA A 72 23.31 36.25 -22.74
C ALA A 72 22.21 36.74 -23.72
N GLY A 73 20.97 36.31 -23.49
CA GLY A 73 19.84 36.57 -24.38
C GLY A 73 19.46 35.34 -25.21
N THR A 74 18.88 35.59 -26.39
CA THR A 74 18.43 34.54 -27.31
C THR A 74 19.13 34.69 -28.65
N THR A 75 19.71 33.60 -29.13
CA THR A 75 20.31 33.45 -30.45
C THR A 75 19.46 32.46 -31.23
N THR A 76 18.77 32.93 -32.26
CA THR A 76 18.12 32.07 -33.25
C THR A 76 19.15 31.63 -34.27
N TYR A 77 19.16 30.34 -34.60
CA TYR A 77 20.08 29.73 -35.53
C TYR A 77 19.30 28.95 -36.60
N ASP A 78 19.31 29.51 -37.81
CA ASP A 78 18.74 28.95 -39.03
C ASP A 78 19.76 28.14 -39.84
N GLY A 79 21.04 28.16 -39.45
CA GLY A 79 22.03 27.19 -39.92
C GLY A 79 21.77 25.76 -39.40
N VAL A 80 22.56 24.79 -39.87
CA VAL A 80 22.50 23.39 -39.40
C VAL A 80 23.84 22.90 -38.87
N PHE A 81 23.81 21.97 -37.92
CA PHE A 81 24.96 21.16 -37.53
C PHE A 81 24.94 19.83 -38.30
N ARG A 82 26.08 19.46 -38.90
CA ARG A 82 26.24 18.20 -39.63
C ARG A 82 27.61 17.56 -39.43
N GLY A 83 27.79 16.30 -39.82
CA GLY A 83 29.11 15.64 -39.84
C GLY A 83 29.34 14.67 -38.69
N GLU A 84 30.57 14.62 -38.16
CA GLU A 84 30.96 13.70 -37.09
C GLU A 84 31.63 14.44 -35.92
N GLY A 85 31.17 14.22 -34.68
CA GLY A 85 31.72 14.88 -33.51
C GLY A 85 30.79 14.92 -32.30
N THR A 86 31.04 15.87 -31.40
CA THR A 86 30.12 16.22 -30.31
C THR A 86 29.79 17.70 -30.36
N LEU A 87 28.64 18.09 -29.84
CA LEU A 87 28.24 19.49 -29.65
C LEU A 87 28.06 19.79 -28.16
N THR A 88 28.84 20.73 -27.66
CA THR A 88 28.68 21.28 -26.31
C THR A 88 28.15 22.70 -26.39
N VAL A 89 26.96 22.93 -25.84
CA VAL A 89 26.32 24.24 -25.73
C VAL A 89 26.57 24.77 -24.31
N ARG A 90 27.29 25.89 -24.21
CA ARG A 90 27.65 26.55 -22.94
C ARG A 90 27.30 28.02 -22.96
N GLY A 91 27.53 28.71 -21.84
CA GLY A 91 27.23 30.13 -21.68
C GLY A 91 25.98 30.37 -20.84
N THR A 92 25.33 31.51 -21.04
CA THR A 92 24.18 31.95 -20.22
C THR A 92 22.91 32.24 -21.01
N GLY A 93 22.98 32.18 -22.35
CA GLY A 93 21.83 32.43 -23.22
C GLY A 93 21.11 31.18 -23.70
N THR A 94 20.18 31.42 -24.63
CA THR A 94 19.38 30.41 -25.33
C THR A 94 19.80 30.32 -26.78
N LEU A 95 20.21 29.13 -27.24
CA LEU A 95 20.37 28.81 -28.66
C LEU A 95 19.09 28.13 -29.16
N VAL A 96 18.37 28.77 -30.07
CA VAL A 96 17.15 28.24 -30.70
C VAL A 96 17.49 27.68 -32.06
N LEU A 97 17.27 26.37 -32.26
CA LEU A 97 17.42 25.72 -33.55
C LEU A 97 16.10 25.78 -34.31
N THR A 98 16.09 26.34 -35.51
CA THR A 98 14.88 26.40 -36.37
C THR A 98 14.90 25.35 -37.47
N LYS A 99 16.08 24.82 -37.84
CA LYS A 99 16.27 23.74 -38.81
C LYS A 99 16.83 22.48 -38.17
N ASP A 100 16.48 21.33 -38.75
CA ASP A 100 16.95 20.03 -38.28
C ASP A 100 18.46 19.88 -38.53
N SER A 101 19.14 19.32 -37.55
CA SER A 101 20.58 19.02 -37.59
C SER A 101 20.79 17.51 -37.47
N ASP A 102 21.74 16.98 -38.23
CA ASP A 102 22.05 15.54 -38.29
C ASP A 102 23.57 15.36 -38.32
N PHE A 103 24.11 14.89 -37.21
CA PHE A 103 25.51 14.49 -37.07
C PHE A 103 25.57 13.22 -36.25
N THR A 104 26.74 12.58 -36.18
CA THR A 104 26.91 11.39 -35.34
C THR A 104 28.21 11.45 -34.56
N LEU A 105 28.33 10.63 -33.52
CA LEU A 105 29.63 10.36 -32.91
C LEU A 105 30.56 9.66 -33.92
N PRO A 106 31.90 9.84 -33.83
CA PRO A 106 32.83 9.01 -34.56
C PRO A 106 32.58 7.52 -34.31
N ARG A 107 32.76 6.67 -35.32
CA ARG A 107 32.51 5.21 -35.23
C ARG A 107 33.16 4.54 -34.02
N SER A 108 34.34 4.99 -33.59
CA SER A 108 35.05 4.47 -32.42
C SER A 108 34.35 4.73 -31.08
N ARG A 109 33.43 5.71 -31.02
CA ARG A 109 32.63 6.06 -29.84
C ARG A 109 31.20 5.51 -29.91
N GLN A 110 30.79 4.95 -31.05
CA GLN A 110 29.50 4.29 -31.24
C GLN A 110 29.56 2.85 -30.70
N ARG A 111 28.97 2.64 -29.52
CA ARG A 111 28.83 1.35 -28.81
C ARG A 111 27.38 0.97 -28.49
N GLN A 112 26.43 1.85 -28.76
CA GLN A 112 25.00 1.65 -28.51
C GLN A 112 24.47 0.43 -29.28
N SER A 113 23.87 -0.49 -28.53
CA SER A 113 23.24 -1.69 -29.09
C SER A 113 21.73 -1.61 -28.95
N VAL A 114 21.05 -1.55 -30.08
CA VAL A 114 19.58 -1.51 -30.19
C VAL A 114 19.09 -2.86 -30.70
N ARG A 115 18.17 -3.48 -29.97
CA ARG A 115 17.58 -4.77 -30.33
C ARG A 115 16.06 -4.72 -30.24
N THR A 116 15.42 -5.26 -31.27
CA THR A 116 13.98 -5.54 -31.26
C THR A 116 13.75 -6.98 -30.79
N GLN A 117 12.96 -7.13 -29.75
CA GLN A 117 12.58 -8.40 -29.11
C GLN A 117 11.07 -8.63 -29.28
N GLY A 118 10.53 -9.79 -28.87
CA GLY A 118 9.07 -9.94 -28.65
C GLY A 118 8.21 -10.53 -29.78
N GLY A 119 8.80 -11.03 -30.88
CA GLY A 119 8.05 -11.72 -31.95
C GLY A 119 6.91 -10.86 -32.51
N ASN A 120 5.67 -11.37 -32.47
CA ASN A 120 4.46 -10.66 -32.95
C ASN A 120 4.10 -9.40 -32.15
N HIS A 121 4.71 -9.19 -30.99
CA HIS A 121 4.58 -7.97 -30.18
C HIS A 121 5.96 -7.36 -29.98
N PRO A 122 6.53 -6.74 -31.01
CA PRO A 122 7.91 -6.31 -30.97
C PRO A 122 8.11 -5.15 -30.00
N TYR A 123 9.20 -5.19 -29.24
CA TYR A 123 9.63 -4.07 -28.40
C TYR A 123 11.14 -3.89 -28.44
N VAL A 124 11.57 -2.64 -28.30
CA VAL A 124 12.94 -2.19 -28.45
C VAL A 124 13.61 -2.12 -27.09
N THR A 125 14.84 -2.60 -27.06
CA THR A 125 15.75 -2.47 -25.91
C THR A 125 17.04 -1.80 -26.39
N THR A 126 17.53 -0.86 -25.58
CA THR A 126 18.81 -0.18 -25.81
C THR A 126 19.75 -0.57 -24.68
N SER A 127 20.95 -1.02 -25.03
CA SER A 127 22.02 -1.36 -24.08
C SER A 127 23.35 -0.73 -24.51
N HIS A 128 24.28 -0.60 -23.58
CA HIS A 128 25.60 0.03 -23.81
C HIS A 128 25.48 1.41 -24.49
N PRO A 129 24.66 2.34 -23.95
CA PRO A 129 24.37 3.59 -24.64
C PRO A 129 25.66 4.35 -25.00
N ASP A 130 25.62 4.96 -26.18
CA ASP A 130 26.66 5.88 -26.65
C ASP A 130 26.89 6.99 -25.61
N PRO A 131 28.12 7.52 -25.48
CA PRO A 131 28.32 8.73 -24.70
C PRO A 131 27.44 9.86 -25.29
N PRO A 132 27.14 10.93 -24.53
CA PRO A 132 26.39 12.05 -25.06
C PRO A 132 27.08 12.64 -26.30
N ALA A 133 26.34 12.72 -27.41
CA ALA A 133 26.73 13.47 -28.60
C ALA A 133 26.49 14.97 -28.40
N ILE A 134 25.51 15.31 -27.54
CA ILE A 134 25.12 16.67 -27.21
C ILE A 134 25.27 16.87 -25.70
N THR A 135 25.90 17.98 -25.30
CA THR A 135 25.97 18.41 -23.90
C THR A 135 25.45 19.83 -23.77
N VAL A 136 24.45 20.04 -22.91
CA VAL A 136 23.97 21.36 -22.51
C VAL A 136 24.52 21.66 -21.13
N GLU A 137 25.52 22.54 -21.06
CA GLU A 137 26.16 22.90 -19.79
C GLU A 137 25.26 23.76 -18.91
N ARG A 138 25.55 23.75 -17.61
CA ARG A 138 24.84 24.58 -16.63
C ARG A 138 24.90 26.05 -17.03
N GLY A 139 23.74 26.71 -16.98
CA GLY A 139 23.58 28.12 -17.35
C GLY A 139 23.12 28.33 -18.78
N ALA A 140 23.42 27.40 -19.69
CA ALA A 140 22.99 27.49 -21.08
C ALA A 140 21.61 26.87 -21.29
N THR A 141 20.90 27.37 -22.30
CA THR A 141 19.68 26.75 -22.82
C THR A 141 19.88 26.35 -24.27
N LEU A 142 19.62 25.08 -24.58
CA LEU A 142 19.43 24.60 -25.94
C LEU A 142 17.94 24.44 -26.19
N GLN A 143 17.41 25.05 -27.24
CA GLN A 143 16.01 24.95 -27.60
C GLN A 143 15.87 24.25 -28.96
N TYR A 144 15.09 23.18 -28.98
CA TYR A 144 14.69 22.51 -30.21
C TYR A 144 13.39 23.12 -30.73
N GLY A 145 13.44 23.68 -31.93
CA GLY A 145 12.31 24.33 -32.58
C GLY A 145 11.90 25.65 -31.95
N ASP A 146 10.97 26.33 -32.61
CA ASP A 146 10.41 27.64 -32.25
C ASP A 146 8.86 27.61 -32.16
N GLY A 147 8.28 26.40 -32.10
CA GLY A 147 6.85 26.15 -32.22
C GLY A 147 6.46 25.42 -33.50
N GLY A 148 7.38 25.28 -34.46
CA GLY A 148 7.19 24.51 -35.69
C GLY A 148 7.41 23.00 -35.55
N THR A 149 7.72 22.35 -36.67
CA THR A 149 8.00 20.89 -36.76
C THR A 149 9.49 20.56 -36.92
N THR A 150 10.34 21.58 -37.09
CA THR A 150 11.78 21.49 -37.35
C THR A 150 12.59 22.14 -36.23
N GLY A 151 13.89 21.90 -36.20
CA GLY A 151 14.80 22.37 -35.14
C GLY A 151 15.27 21.25 -34.21
N LEU A 152 15.15 19.99 -34.64
CA LEU A 152 15.60 18.83 -33.90
C LEU A 152 17.04 18.48 -34.26
N ILE A 153 17.87 18.19 -33.25
CA ILE A 153 19.12 17.43 -33.49
C ILE A 153 18.81 15.94 -33.36
N GLY A 154 19.05 15.17 -34.42
CA GLY A 154 19.02 13.72 -34.28
C GLY A 154 19.35 12.92 -35.53
N HIS A 155 20.13 11.87 -35.31
CA HIS A 155 20.40 10.81 -36.25
C HIS A 155 19.56 9.56 -35.93
N PHE A 156 18.81 9.03 -36.90
CA PHE A 156 17.85 7.94 -36.68
C PHE A 156 18.16 6.68 -37.51
N PRO A 157 19.27 5.97 -37.22
CA PRO A 157 19.74 4.86 -38.05
C PRO A 157 18.98 3.54 -37.78
N TYR A 158 18.15 3.51 -36.74
CA TYR A 158 17.50 2.29 -36.28
C TYR A 158 16.13 2.10 -36.93
N ASN A 159 15.87 0.89 -37.42
CA ASN A 159 14.56 0.48 -37.91
C ASN A 159 13.65 0.05 -36.75
N THR A 160 13.37 0.97 -35.82
CA THR A 160 12.52 0.70 -34.65
C THR A 160 11.03 0.69 -35.05
N PRO A 161 10.23 -0.28 -34.57
CA PRO A 161 8.81 -0.34 -34.87
C PRO A 161 8.05 0.81 -34.21
N ALA A 162 7.21 1.51 -34.97
CA ALA A 162 6.26 2.53 -34.53
C ALA A 162 6.82 3.81 -33.86
N PHE A 163 8.14 3.95 -33.74
CA PHE A 163 8.81 5.18 -33.34
C PHE A 163 10.20 5.25 -33.97
N ARG A 164 10.84 6.43 -33.98
CA ARG A 164 12.22 6.61 -34.45
C ARG A 164 13.13 6.84 -33.24
N LEU A 165 14.01 5.88 -32.94
CA LEU A 165 15.00 6.03 -31.87
C LEU A 165 16.16 6.91 -32.35
N ASN A 166 16.46 7.97 -31.61
CA ASN A 166 17.62 8.82 -31.88
C ASN A 166 18.90 8.14 -31.37
N GLN A 167 19.96 8.12 -32.19
CA GLN A 167 21.29 7.68 -31.79
C GLN A 167 22.01 8.72 -30.93
N ASP A 168 21.73 10.01 -31.16
CA ASP A 168 22.41 11.11 -30.49
C ASP A 168 21.90 11.29 -29.06
N ASN A 169 22.54 10.58 -28.15
CA ASN A 169 22.28 10.70 -26.73
C ASN A 169 22.64 12.11 -26.23
N ILE A 170 21.88 12.62 -25.26
CA ILE A 170 22.02 14.00 -24.76
C ILE A 170 22.30 14.03 -23.26
N ARG A 171 23.20 14.93 -22.85
CA ARG A 171 23.44 15.30 -21.46
C ARG A 171 22.92 16.70 -21.21
N VAL A 172 21.98 16.83 -20.27
CA VAL A 172 21.38 18.12 -19.90
C VAL A 172 21.75 18.47 -18.47
N ASP A 173 22.68 19.41 -18.30
CA ASP A 173 23.04 20.02 -17.00
C ASP A 173 22.54 21.46 -16.88
N GLY A 174 22.28 22.13 -18.00
CA GLY A 174 21.53 23.39 -18.10
C GLY A 174 20.04 23.15 -18.38
N THR A 175 19.52 23.77 -19.44
CA THR A 175 18.12 23.62 -19.86
C THR A 175 18.01 23.14 -21.29
N LEU A 176 17.25 22.07 -21.52
CA LEU A 176 16.77 21.69 -22.84
C LEU A 176 15.30 22.08 -22.97
N ARG A 177 14.99 23.01 -23.89
CA ARG A 177 13.63 23.43 -24.17
C ARG A 177 13.12 22.78 -25.45
N LEU A 178 11.99 22.09 -25.35
CA LEU A 178 11.42 21.27 -26.41
C LEU A 178 10.22 21.98 -27.03
N SER A 179 10.48 22.82 -28.04
CA SER A 179 9.48 23.66 -28.71
C SER A 179 9.11 23.15 -30.11
N LEU A 180 8.82 21.85 -30.22
CA LEU A 180 8.39 21.16 -31.43
C LEU A 180 6.94 20.68 -31.35
N THR A 181 6.21 20.71 -32.46
CA THR A 181 4.85 20.16 -32.63
C THR A 181 4.83 18.77 -33.28
N SER A 182 5.97 18.29 -33.78
CA SER A 182 6.15 16.94 -34.30
C SER A 182 6.38 15.93 -33.16
N ALA A 183 6.33 14.63 -33.48
CA ALA A 183 6.73 13.58 -32.56
C ALA A 183 8.22 13.25 -32.72
N TYR A 184 8.95 13.09 -31.61
CA TYR A 184 10.40 12.89 -31.63
C TYR A 184 10.89 12.11 -30.41
N ASN A 185 12.16 11.72 -30.47
CA ASN A 185 12.86 10.97 -29.43
C ASN A 185 14.24 11.62 -29.18
N LEU A 186 14.65 11.73 -27.92
CA LEU A 186 15.93 12.37 -27.55
C LEU A 186 17.08 11.38 -27.39
N GLY A 187 16.88 10.10 -27.71
CA GLY A 187 17.82 9.04 -27.37
C GLY A 187 17.88 8.85 -25.85
N THR A 188 19.02 8.36 -25.36
CA THR A 188 19.30 8.23 -23.93
C THR A 188 19.60 9.61 -23.35
N VAL A 189 18.84 9.99 -22.32
CA VAL A 189 19.02 11.27 -21.63
C VAL A 189 19.81 11.08 -20.33
N SER A 190 20.76 11.97 -20.09
CA SER A 190 21.59 12.03 -18.88
C SER A 190 21.72 13.46 -18.35
N GLY A 191 22.35 13.64 -17.19
CA GLY A 191 22.53 14.96 -16.56
C GLY A 191 21.54 15.23 -15.43
N SER A 192 21.54 16.47 -14.97
CA SER A 192 20.85 16.93 -13.75
C SER A 192 20.04 18.22 -13.91
N GLY A 193 19.98 18.77 -15.12
CA GLY A 193 19.33 20.03 -15.45
C GLY A 193 17.81 19.92 -15.66
N LEU A 194 17.27 20.86 -16.42
CA LEU A 194 15.84 20.95 -16.75
C LEU A 194 15.59 20.51 -18.19
N ILE A 195 14.60 19.64 -18.40
CA ILE A 195 13.99 19.42 -19.71
C ILE A 195 12.57 19.99 -19.63
N THR A 196 12.27 21.01 -20.44
CA THR A 196 10.97 21.69 -20.40
C THR A 196 10.30 21.68 -21.76
N GLN A 197 9.00 21.40 -21.76
CA GLN A 197 8.12 21.53 -22.92
C GLN A 197 7.12 22.67 -22.65
N PRO A 198 6.95 23.64 -23.56
CA PRO A 198 5.88 24.62 -23.45
C PRO A 198 4.48 24.00 -23.37
N ARG A 199 3.56 24.70 -22.70
CA ARG A 199 2.14 24.31 -22.66
C ARG A 199 1.45 24.51 -24.00
N PHE A 200 0.43 23.69 -24.25
CA PHE A 200 -0.42 23.72 -25.44
C PHE A 200 0.32 23.56 -26.77
N LEU A 201 1.53 23.03 -26.70
CA LEU A 201 2.39 22.68 -27.81
C LEU A 201 2.22 21.19 -28.09
N TRP A 202 1.32 20.84 -29.01
CA TRP A 202 0.87 19.46 -29.27
C TRP A 202 1.90 18.54 -29.96
N GLY A 203 3.19 18.74 -29.70
CA GLY A 203 4.23 17.75 -29.99
C GLY A 203 4.33 16.73 -28.86
N THR A 204 4.53 15.46 -29.21
CA THR A 204 4.70 14.39 -28.23
C THR A 204 6.10 13.84 -28.32
N TRP A 205 6.84 13.85 -27.22
CA TRP A 205 8.17 13.24 -27.18
C TRP A 205 8.17 11.90 -26.44
N ASP A 206 8.98 10.98 -26.96
CA ASP A 206 9.16 9.64 -26.45
C ASP A 206 10.38 9.60 -25.53
N LEU A 207 10.12 9.44 -24.23
CA LEU A 207 11.15 9.41 -23.21
C LEU A 207 11.68 7.97 -23.06
N THR A 208 12.97 7.78 -23.35
CA THR A 208 13.64 6.49 -23.22
C THR A 208 14.23 6.29 -21.82
N SER A 209 14.68 5.06 -21.54
CA SER A 209 15.39 4.75 -20.28
C SER A 209 16.76 5.42 -20.25
N GLY A 210 17.16 5.94 -19.08
CA GLY A 210 18.45 6.61 -18.96
C GLY A 210 18.80 7.04 -17.53
N PRO A 211 20.05 7.50 -17.30
CA PRO A 211 20.53 7.89 -15.98
C PRO A 211 20.09 9.30 -15.55
N PHE A 212 19.27 10.00 -16.34
CA PHE A 212 18.80 11.36 -16.05
C PHE A 212 18.28 11.50 -14.60
N SER A 213 18.74 12.56 -13.94
CA SER A 213 18.48 12.82 -12.52
C SER A 213 17.83 14.19 -12.27
N GLY A 214 17.67 14.99 -13.33
CA GLY A 214 17.10 16.32 -13.26
C GLY A 214 15.57 16.34 -13.20
N VAL A 215 15.00 17.45 -13.66
CA VAL A 215 13.54 17.68 -13.65
C VAL A 215 13.01 17.73 -15.07
N VAL A 216 11.86 17.09 -15.27
CA VAL A 216 11.06 17.24 -16.50
C VAL A 216 9.87 18.14 -16.20
N ASP A 217 9.75 19.24 -16.93
CA ASP A 217 8.55 20.07 -17.00
C ASP A 217 7.77 19.73 -18.27
N ASN A 218 6.69 18.96 -18.11
CA ASN A 218 5.85 18.46 -19.19
C ASN A 218 4.67 19.40 -19.42
N GLY A 219 4.83 20.42 -20.28
CA GLY A 219 3.78 21.38 -20.61
C GLY A 219 2.58 20.80 -21.35
N THR A 220 2.76 19.77 -22.19
CA THR A 220 1.69 19.29 -23.09
C THR A 220 1.53 17.78 -23.10
N GLN A 221 2.50 17.04 -23.64
CA GLN A 221 2.39 15.59 -23.73
C GLN A 221 3.76 14.90 -23.76
N THR A 222 3.93 13.92 -22.87
CA THR A 222 5.10 13.05 -22.80
C THR A 222 4.68 11.58 -22.76
N ASN A 223 5.34 10.73 -23.52
CA ASN A 223 5.21 9.27 -23.39
C ASN A 223 6.41 8.72 -22.61
N ALA A 224 6.16 8.26 -21.39
CA ALA A 224 7.10 7.54 -20.54
C ALA A 224 6.89 6.03 -20.64
N GLY A 225 6.92 5.54 -21.87
CA GLY A 225 6.72 4.12 -22.19
C GLY A 225 5.65 3.90 -23.25
N ARG A 226 5.83 2.84 -24.01
CA ARG A 226 4.94 2.39 -25.08
C ARG A 226 4.88 0.86 -25.13
N PRO A 227 3.97 0.26 -25.91
CA PRO A 227 4.05 -1.17 -26.22
C PRO A 227 5.40 -1.57 -26.81
N GLU A 228 6.00 -0.66 -27.58
CA GLU A 228 7.25 -0.89 -28.30
C GLU A 228 8.49 -0.54 -27.47
N TYR A 229 8.39 0.05 -26.28
CA TYR A 229 9.56 0.26 -25.40
C TYR A 229 9.16 0.51 -23.94
N ALA A 230 9.99 0.04 -23.02
CA ALA A 230 9.86 0.35 -21.60
C ALA A 230 10.73 1.56 -21.22
N THR A 231 10.21 2.38 -20.29
CA THR A 231 10.94 3.53 -19.74
C THR A 231 11.27 3.29 -18.28
N ALA A 232 12.56 3.38 -17.95
CA ALA A 232 13.09 3.28 -16.61
C ALA A 232 13.98 4.49 -16.31
N LEU A 233 13.56 5.30 -15.34
CA LEU A 233 14.23 6.54 -14.92
C LEU A 233 14.52 6.48 -13.42
N PRO A 234 15.47 5.61 -12.98
CA PRO A 234 15.67 5.33 -11.56
C PRO A 234 16.17 6.53 -10.77
N ASN A 235 16.84 7.48 -11.43
CA ASN A 235 17.44 8.65 -10.79
C ASN A 235 16.57 9.90 -10.88
N MET A 236 15.55 9.91 -11.75
CA MET A 236 14.67 11.07 -11.90
C MET A 236 13.79 11.19 -10.66
N ARG A 237 13.83 12.37 -10.01
CA ARG A 237 13.14 12.59 -8.74
C ARG A 237 11.87 13.39 -8.87
N LYS A 238 11.77 14.27 -9.87
CA LYS A 238 10.64 15.20 -9.99
C LYS A 238 10.19 15.38 -11.42
N VAL A 239 8.89 15.48 -11.59
CA VAL A 239 8.23 15.89 -12.84
C VAL A 239 7.25 17.00 -12.49
N LEU A 240 7.34 18.15 -13.15
CA LEU A 240 6.27 19.13 -13.19
C LEU A 240 5.34 18.75 -14.35
N ASN A 241 4.29 17.99 -14.05
CA ASN A 241 3.30 17.56 -15.02
C ASN A 241 2.22 18.62 -15.20
N GLN A 242 2.28 19.30 -16.34
CA GLN A 242 1.40 20.39 -16.73
C GLN A 242 0.44 19.98 -17.86
N GLY A 243 0.72 18.89 -18.56
CA GLY A 243 -0.15 18.27 -19.55
C GLY A 243 -0.46 16.80 -19.26
N THR A 244 -0.35 15.95 -20.27
CA THR A 244 -0.59 14.51 -20.15
C THR A 244 0.73 13.74 -20.06
N TRP A 245 0.89 12.95 -19.00
CA TRP A 245 1.95 11.97 -18.85
C TRP A 245 1.39 10.58 -19.19
N THR A 246 1.88 9.94 -20.23
CA THR A 246 1.39 8.61 -20.65
C THR A 246 2.40 7.53 -20.29
N VAL A 247 1.92 6.46 -19.66
CA VAL A 247 2.71 5.26 -19.37
C VAL A 247 2.01 4.08 -20.04
N ASP A 248 2.76 3.29 -20.80
CA ASP A 248 2.37 1.96 -21.30
C ASP A 248 3.56 1.02 -21.14
N THR A 249 3.34 -0.27 -21.38
CA THR A 249 4.36 -1.30 -21.17
C THR A 249 4.47 -2.20 -22.39
N PRO A 250 5.66 -2.74 -22.71
CA PRO A 250 5.73 -3.93 -23.55
C PRO A 250 5.06 -5.12 -22.86
N LEU A 251 4.74 -6.17 -23.63
CA LEU A 251 4.06 -7.36 -23.14
C LEU A 251 4.89 -8.07 -22.06
N GLY A 252 4.24 -8.43 -20.94
CA GLY A 252 4.87 -9.15 -19.82
C GLY A 252 5.87 -8.33 -19.01
N GLN A 253 5.98 -7.02 -19.24
CA GLN A 253 6.99 -6.17 -18.59
C GLN A 253 6.45 -5.47 -17.35
N THR A 254 7.34 -5.15 -16.42
CA THR A 254 7.05 -4.26 -15.30
C THR A 254 7.78 -2.95 -15.49
N VAL A 255 7.03 -1.84 -15.52
CA VAL A 255 7.57 -0.47 -15.52
C VAL A 255 7.41 0.11 -14.12
N THR A 256 8.44 0.77 -13.61
CA THR A 256 8.39 1.41 -12.28
C THR A 256 8.80 2.87 -12.37
N GLU A 257 7.89 3.76 -11.96
CA GLU A 257 8.12 5.20 -11.85
C GLU A 257 8.27 5.58 -10.37
N ARG A 258 9.40 6.25 -10.06
CA ARG A 258 9.81 6.58 -8.69
C ARG A 258 9.80 8.07 -8.38
N MET A 259 9.68 8.91 -9.40
CA MET A 259 9.63 10.35 -9.29
C MET A 259 8.35 10.81 -8.58
N ASP A 260 8.47 11.93 -7.87
CA ASP A 260 7.31 12.71 -7.44
C ASP A 260 6.80 13.54 -8.63
N PHE A 261 5.50 13.50 -8.86
CA PHE A 261 4.81 14.32 -9.84
C PHE A 261 4.23 15.55 -9.14
N TYR A 262 4.34 16.70 -9.80
CA TYR A 262 3.78 17.96 -9.37
C TYR A 262 2.89 18.54 -10.47
N GLN A 263 1.86 19.28 -10.10
CA GLN A 263 1.00 20.00 -11.05
C GLN A 263 0.74 21.41 -10.50
N ARG A 264 0.58 22.39 -11.39
CA ARG A 264 0.19 23.77 -11.06
C ARG A 264 -1.12 24.22 -11.72
N GLU A 265 -1.45 23.60 -12.83
CA GLU A 265 -2.53 24.02 -13.72
C GLU A 265 -3.62 22.97 -13.79
N TYR A 266 -4.86 23.37 -14.00
CA TYR A 266 -5.95 22.41 -14.20
C TYR A 266 -5.80 21.57 -15.47
N GLY A 267 -6.28 20.33 -15.42
CA GLY A 267 -6.43 19.46 -16.57
C GLY A 267 -5.27 18.50 -16.83
N SER A 268 -4.20 18.55 -16.04
CA SER A 268 -3.07 17.63 -16.18
C SER A 268 -3.37 16.26 -15.56
N ASP A 269 -2.86 15.21 -16.21
CA ASP A 269 -3.17 13.85 -15.82
C ASP A 269 -2.05 12.86 -16.13
N ILE A 270 -2.10 11.72 -15.43
CA ILE A 270 -1.29 10.55 -15.71
C ILE A 270 -2.21 9.49 -16.31
N ASN A 271 -1.92 9.06 -17.54
CA ASN A 271 -2.64 8.03 -18.26
C ASN A 271 -1.84 6.73 -18.23
N VAL A 272 -2.35 5.73 -17.52
CA VAL A 272 -1.69 4.44 -17.36
C VAL A 272 -2.39 3.37 -18.18
N GLN A 273 -1.62 2.76 -19.08
CA GLN A 273 -1.93 1.57 -19.85
C GLN A 273 -0.96 0.46 -19.46
N SER A 274 -1.34 -0.79 -19.72
CA SER A 274 -0.41 -1.91 -19.60
C SER A 274 -0.85 -3.04 -20.51
N ARG A 275 0.10 -3.69 -21.18
CA ARG A 275 -0.18 -4.87 -22.01
C ARG A 275 -0.49 -6.11 -21.15
N PRO A 276 -1.10 -7.17 -21.72
CA PRO A 276 -1.32 -8.41 -20.99
C PRO A 276 -0.05 -8.92 -20.29
N GLY A 277 -0.20 -9.45 -19.07
CA GLY A 277 0.92 -9.94 -18.25
C GLY A 277 1.83 -8.85 -17.67
N SER A 278 1.53 -7.57 -17.93
CA SER A 278 2.39 -6.45 -17.54
C SER A 278 1.90 -5.75 -16.28
N LYS A 279 2.73 -4.83 -15.74
CA LYS A 279 2.39 -4.04 -14.55
C LYS A 279 3.09 -2.67 -14.58
N VAL A 280 2.40 -1.63 -14.14
CA VAL A 280 3.00 -0.32 -13.85
C VAL A 280 3.01 -0.10 -12.34
N ILE A 281 4.17 0.20 -11.76
CA ILE A 281 4.34 0.50 -10.34
C ILE A 281 4.67 1.99 -10.19
N LEU A 282 3.85 2.71 -9.42
CA LEU A 282 4.04 4.12 -9.09
C LEU A 282 4.37 4.24 -7.60
N THR A 283 5.58 4.70 -7.28
CA THR A 283 6.10 4.72 -5.89
C THR A 283 6.33 6.11 -5.31
N GLY A 284 6.41 7.13 -6.16
CA GLY A 284 6.43 8.53 -5.74
C GLY A 284 5.05 9.05 -5.33
N GLN A 285 4.89 10.37 -5.33
CA GLN A 285 3.65 11.05 -4.98
C GLN A 285 3.24 12.03 -6.09
N TYR A 286 1.95 12.11 -6.42
CA TYR A 286 1.36 13.10 -7.30
C TYR A 286 0.71 14.25 -6.52
N SER A 287 1.49 15.31 -6.33
CA SER A 287 1.20 16.47 -5.49
C SER A 287 0.85 17.71 -6.32
N TRP A 288 0.24 18.70 -5.68
CA TRP A 288 0.24 20.08 -6.19
C TRP A 288 1.60 20.75 -5.92
N SER A 289 1.95 21.78 -6.70
CA SER A 289 3.12 22.64 -6.45
C SER A 289 2.69 24.10 -6.36
N ASN A 290 3.24 24.84 -5.40
CA ASN A 290 3.05 26.29 -5.24
C ASN A 290 4.37 27.07 -5.10
N GLN A 291 5.52 26.40 -5.19
CA GLN A 291 6.84 27.02 -5.06
C GLN A 291 7.91 26.20 -5.82
N GLY A 292 9.13 26.74 -5.86
CA GLY A 292 10.33 26.07 -6.38
C GLY A 292 10.55 26.18 -7.90
N GLY A 293 9.66 26.86 -8.63
CA GLY A 293 9.81 27.08 -10.07
C GLY A 293 9.87 25.77 -10.87
N ASP A 294 10.33 25.82 -12.12
CA ASP A 294 10.28 24.67 -13.02
C ASP A 294 11.43 23.69 -12.78
N THR A 295 12.51 24.17 -12.15
CA THR A 295 13.71 23.39 -11.82
C THR A 295 13.62 22.63 -10.50
N ASP A 296 12.71 23.00 -9.59
CA ASP A 296 12.56 22.34 -8.29
C ASP A 296 11.11 22.38 -7.77
N PRO A 297 10.13 21.85 -8.52
CA PRO A 297 8.73 21.90 -8.09
C PRO A 297 8.56 21.24 -6.72
N SER A 298 7.88 21.97 -5.82
CA SER A 298 7.57 21.47 -4.48
C SER A 298 6.27 22.10 -3.95
N LEU A 299 5.81 21.56 -2.82
CA LEU A 299 4.65 22.04 -2.09
C LEU A 299 5.09 22.55 -0.71
N SER A 300 4.70 23.78 -0.38
CA SER A 300 5.09 24.41 0.89
C SER A 300 4.49 23.72 2.13
N ASP A 301 3.28 23.18 2.00
CA ASP A 301 2.58 22.45 3.05
C ASP A 301 1.84 21.24 2.46
N PRO A 302 2.21 20.00 2.85
CA PRO A 302 1.52 18.79 2.39
C PRO A 302 0.00 18.78 2.61
N ALA A 303 -0.53 19.51 3.60
CA ALA A 303 -1.96 19.62 3.86
C ALA A 303 -2.74 20.27 2.71
N LEU A 304 -2.06 21.07 1.88
CA LEU A 304 -2.66 21.70 0.70
C LEU A 304 -3.12 20.69 -0.35
N ASN A 305 -2.59 19.45 -0.36
CA ASN A 305 -3.11 18.39 -1.23
C ASN A 305 -4.59 18.05 -0.93
N TRP A 306 -5.02 18.30 0.30
CA TRP A 306 -6.37 18.01 0.82
C TRP A 306 -7.28 19.24 0.82
N THR A 307 -6.71 20.42 0.58
CA THR A 307 -7.43 21.70 0.61
C THR A 307 -8.00 21.98 -0.79
N PRO A 308 -9.33 22.15 -0.94
CA PRO A 308 -9.91 22.54 -2.21
C PRO A 308 -9.28 23.83 -2.74
N ALA A 309 -8.93 23.87 -4.02
CA ALA A 309 -8.53 25.08 -4.71
C ALA A 309 -9.61 25.49 -5.73
N ALA A 310 -9.50 26.69 -6.30
CA ALA A 310 -10.34 27.10 -7.41
C ALA A 310 -10.23 26.12 -8.58
N LYS A 311 -11.32 25.95 -9.34
CA LYS A 311 -11.44 24.92 -10.40
C LYS A 311 -10.27 24.91 -11.37
N ASN A 312 -9.69 26.06 -11.71
CA ASN A 312 -8.63 26.17 -12.70
C ASN A 312 -7.20 26.02 -12.12
N VAL A 313 -7.08 25.83 -10.80
CA VAL A 313 -5.78 25.81 -10.11
C VAL A 313 -5.34 24.38 -9.82
N ASN A 314 -6.24 23.50 -9.37
CA ASN A 314 -5.83 22.19 -8.90
C ASN A 314 -6.92 21.13 -9.05
N LYS A 315 -6.74 20.25 -10.04
CA LYS A 315 -7.41 18.95 -10.09
C LYS A 315 -6.48 17.96 -10.79
N ARG A 316 -5.80 17.13 -9.99
CA ARG A 316 -4.83 16.14 -10.48
C ARG A 316 -5.51 14.83 -10.81
N GLY A 317 -5.12 14.21 -11.92
CA GLY A 317 -5.83 13.06 -12.45
C GLY A 317 -4.98 11.82 -12.64
N THR A 318 -5.52 10.64 -12.34
CA THR A 318 -4.98 9.38 -12.87
C THR A 318 -6.06 8.59 -13.60
N ASN A 319 -5.80 8.31 -14.87
CA ASN A 319 -6.62 7.49 -15.74
C ASN A 319 -5.98 6.10 -15.88
N ILE A 320 -6.58 5.07 -15.30
CA ILE A 320 -6.14 3.68 -15.41
C ILE A 320 -6.99 2.98 -16.47
N LYS A 321 -6.42 2.78 -17.66
CA LYS A 321 -7.13 2.35 -18.87
C LYS A 321 -6.93 0.87 -19.16
N GLY A 322 -7.74 0.03 -18.51
CA GLY A 322 -7.65 -1.43 -18.62
C GLY A 322 -6.31 -2.00 -18.16
N ALA A 323 -5.62 -1.28 -17.26
CA ALA A 323 -4.25 -1.55 -16.89
C ALA A 323 -4.12 -2.20 -15.51
N ASN A 324 -3.01 -2.90 -15.28
CA ASN A 324 -2.58 -3.41 -13.99
C ASN A 324 -1.60 -2.42 -13.35
N VAL A 325 -2.07 -1.72 -12.32
CA VAL A 325 -1.35 -0.63 -11.66
C VAL A 325 -1.18 -0.94 -10.19
N GLN A 326 0.01 -0.65 -9.68
CA GLN A 326 0.34 -0.75 -8.27
C GLN A 326 0.79 0.61 -7.75
N TRP A 327 0.19 1.07 -6.66
CA TRP A 327 0.64 2.24 -5.91
C TRP A 327 1.40 1.81 -4.67
N GLY A 328 2.62 2.30 -4.53
CA GLY A 328 3.60 1.79 -3.59
C GLY A 328 4.22 0.46 -4.04
N ASP A 329 5.29 0.07 -3.38
CA ASP A 329 6.06 -1.18 -3.62
C ASP A 329 6.32 -1.95 -2.32
N GLY A 330 5.55 -1.64 -1.27
CA GLY A 330 5.73 -2.21 0.05
C GLY A 330 6.89 -1.63 0.85
N THR A 331 7.53 -0.55 0.38
CA THR A 331 8.62 0.14 1.10
C THR A 331 8.26 1.54 1.59
N THR A 332 7.08 2.05 1.22
CA THR A 332 6.63 3.41 1.54
C THR A 332 5.25 3.43 2.20
N SER A 333 4.99 4.49 2.97
CA SER A 333 3.67 4.86 3.51
C SER A 333 3.24 6.25 3.05
N ARG A 334 3.86 6.76 1.97
CA ARG A 334 3.40 7.96 1.26
C ARG A 334 2.39 7.53 0.20
N ILE A 335 1.13 7.92 0.35
CA ILE A 335 0.12 7.62 -0.67
C ILE A 335 0.50 8.27 -1.99
N PHE A 336 0.36 7.52 -3.09
CA PHE A 336 0.65 8.06 -4.44
C PHE A 336 -0.17 9.31 -4.72
N MET A 337 -1.48 9.31 -4.47
CA MET A 337 -2.33 10.47 -4.77
C MET A 337 -3.08 10.97 -3.53
N PRO A 338 -2.47 11.85 -2.72
CA PRO A 338 -3.15 12.48 -1.60
C PRO A 338 -4.17 13.49 -2.11
N GLY A 339 -5.36 13.52 -1.51
CA GLY A 339 -6.40 14.47 -1.84
C GLY A 339 -7.82 13.97 -1.61
N THR A 340 -8.77 14.82 -1.95
CA THR A 340 -10.22 14.60 -1.82
C THR A 340 -10.87 14.57 -3.20
N ALA A 341 -12.17 14.25 -3.27
CA ALA A 341 -12.95 14.37 -4.50
C ALA A 341 -12.91 15.78 -5.16
N LYS A 342 -12.55 16.82 -4.39
CA LYS A 342 -12.43 18.20 -4.89
C LYS A 342 -11.04 18.52 -5.45
N THR A 343 -10.01 17.75 -5.11
CA THR A 343 -8.61 18.06 -5.47
C THR A 343 -7.99 17.06 -6.43
N VAL A 344 -8.53 15.84 -6.52
CA VAL A 344 -8.01 14.80 -7.41
C VAL A 344 -9.14 13.97 -8.03
N TYR A 345 -8.81 13.21 -9.08
CA TYR A 345 -9.68 12.16 -9.62
C TYR A 345 -8.93 10.86 -9.90
N ILE A 346 -9.59 9.73 -9.67
CA ILE A 346 -9.10 8.38 -9.99
C ILE A 346 -10.12 7.70 -10.89
N ASN A 347 -9.71 7.38 -12.11
CA ASN A 347 -10.58 6.78 -13.11
C ASN A 347 -10.15 5.34 -13.44
N LEU A 348 -11.02 4.38 -13.19
CA LEU A 348 -10.89 3.02 -13.70
C LEU A 348 -11.71 2.90 -14.98
N LEU A 349 -11.05 3.15 -16.11
CA LEU A 349 -11.65 3.04 -17.43
C LEU A 349 -11.38 1.65 -17.99
N ALA A 350 -12.42 0.87 -18.27
CA ALA A 350 -12.25 -0.36 -19.04
C ALA A 350 -11.82 -0.01 -20.47
N ALA A 351 -10.87 -0.77 -20.99
CA ALA A 351 -10.46 -0.74 -22.38
C ALA A 351 -10.62 -2.15 -22.96
N ARG A 352 -9.54 -2.74 -23.51
CA ARG A 352 -9.52 -4.17 -23.90
C ARG A 352 -9.68 -5.12 -22.71
N SER A 353 -9.42 -4.63 -21.52
CA SER A 353 -9.50 -5.31 -20.22
C SER A 353 -10.07 -4.36 -19.17
N ARG A 354 -10.48 -4.95 -18.05
CA ARG A 354 -10.79 -4.21 -16.82
C ARG A 354 -9.51 -3.79 -16.13
N SER A 355 -9.57 -2.69 -15.38
CA SER A 355 -8.41 -2.20 -14.63
C SER A 355 -8.19 -2.99 -13.35
N LEU A 356 -6.95 -3.09 -12.88
CA LEU A 356 -6.59 -3.60 -11.57
C LEU A 356 -5.75 -2.55 -10.86
N LEU A 357 -6.18 -2.11 -9.68
CA LEU A 357 -5.41 -1.19 -8.84
C LEU A 357 -5.04 -1.85 -7.51
N THR A 358 -3.74 -1.99 -7.26
CA THR A 358 -3.17 -2.57 -6.04
C THR A 358 -2.58 -1.48 -5.16
N PHE A 359 -2.94 -1.47 -3.87
CA PHE A 359 -2.34 -0.64 -2.83
C PHE A 359 -1.29 -1.49 -2.08
N ASP A 360 -0.02 -1.11 -2.15
CA ASP A 360 1.09 -1.85 -1.55
C ASP A 360 2.00 -0.91 -0.74
N TYR A 361 1.62 -0.67 0.52
CA TYR A 361 2.31 0.22 1.45
C TYR A 361 2.84 -0.54 2.67
N ASN A 362 3.79 0.04 3.41
CA ASN A 362 4.33 -0.53 4.66
C ASN A 362 3.83 0.15 5.94
N GLY A 363 2.81 1.00 5.81
CA GLY A 363 2.22 1.72 6.92
C GLY A 363 0.84 2.30 6.56
N PRO A 364 0.20 3.01 7.51
CA PRO A 364 -1.11 3.58 7.30
C PRO A 364 -1.14 4.65 6.21
N VAL A 365 -2.11 4.55 5.30
CA VAL A 365 -2.42 5.58 4.30
C VAL A 365 -3.92 5.86 4.26
N THR A 366 -4.30 7.08 3.86
CA THR A 366 -5.70 7.47 3.67
C THR A 366 -5.94 7.84 2.23
N LEU A 367 -6.95 7.23 1.62
CA LEU A 367 -7.51 7.60 0.33
C LEU A 367 -8.78 8.42 0.60
N GLY A 368 -8.70 9.74 0.44
CA GLY A 368 -9.86 10.64 0.61
C GLY A 368 -10.63 10.92 -0.68
N ALA A 369 -10.15 10.44 -1.81
CA ALA A 369 -10.82 10.60 -3.10
C ALA A 369 -11.51 9.30 -3.53
N PRO A 370 -12.75 9.38 -4.05
CA PRO A 370 -13.45 8.23 -4.57
C PRO A 370 -12.76 7.75 -5.85
N ILE A 371 -12.62 6.43 -5.97
CA ILE A 371 -12.27 5.75 -7.21
C ILE A 371 -13.55 5.63 -8.03
N GLY A 372 -13.53 6.07 -9.28
CA GLY A 372 -14.69 6.17 -10.16
C GLY A 372 -14.46 5.62 -11.55
N GLY A 373 -15.49 5.74 -12.39
CA GLY A 373 -15.44 5.57 -13.83
C GLY A 373 -15.96 6.83 -14.53
N GLY A 374 -15.78 6.91 -15.84
CA GLY A 374 -16.25 8.03 -16.65
C GLY A 374 -15.31 8.39 -17.78
N ARG A 375 -15.72 9.37 -18.60
CA ARG A 375 -14.90 9.88 -19.69
C ARG A 375 -14.04 11.04 -19.17
N PHE A 376 -12.72 10.95 -19.35
CA PHE A 376 -11.76 12.02 -18.99
C PHE A 376 -11.88 12.49 -17.53
N HIS A 377 -12.15 13.77 -17.31
CA HIS A 377 -12.22 14.44 -16.01
C HIS A 377 -13.59 14.33 -15.31
N ASP A 378 -14.58 13.73 -15.98
CA ASP A 378 -15.92 13.43 -15.44
C ASP A 378 -15.95 12.09 -14.70
N THR A 379 -14.91 11.85 -13.92
CA THR A 379 -14.85 10.71 -13.02
C THR A 379 -16.04 10.76 -12.07
N LEU A 380 -16.67 9.60 -11.83
CA LEU A 380 -17.91 9.39 -11.07
C LEU A 380 -19.21 9.55 -11.86
N SER A 381 -19.15 9.82 -13.17
CA SER A 381 -20.34 9.75 -14.04
C SER A 381 -20.84 8.30 -14.23
N ALA A 382 -19.97 7.31 -14.02
CA ALA A 382 -20.30 5.89 -14.01
C ALA A 382 -19.45 5.14 -12.98
N PRO A 383 -19.84 3.92 -12.57
CA PRO A 383 -18.99 3.08 -11.74
C PRO A 383 -17.69 2.75 -12.49
N GLY A 384 -16.56 2.86 -11.80
CA GLY A 384 -15.26 2.42 -12.30
C GLY A 384 -15.28 0.93 -12.66
N ALA A 385 -14.64 0.58 -13.77
CA ALA A 385 -14.58 -0.78 -14.28
C ALA A 385 -13.24 -1.43 -13.94
N GLY A 386 -13.06 -1.81 -12.67
CA GLY A 386 -11.86 -2.51 -12.23
C GLY A 386 -11.99 -3.20 -10.88
N ASP A 387 -10.92 -3.89 -10.52
CA ASP A 387 -10.75 -4.61 -9.27
C ASP A 387 -9.69 -3.92 -8.38
N ILE A 388 -9.88 -4.01 -7.06
CA ILE A 388 -8.98 -3.40 -6.07
C ILE A 388 -8.35 -4.49 -5.20
N VAL A 389 -7.05 -4.36 -4.95
CA VAL A 389 -6.30 -5.23 -4.03
C VAL A 389 -5.60 -4.38 -2.98
N ILE A 390 -5.81 -4.72 -1.70
CA ILE A 390 -4.99 -4.25 -0.59
C ILE A 390 -3.98 -5.35 -0.29
N LYS A 391 -2.71 -5.11 -0.67
CA LYS A 391 -1.63 -6.11 -0.66
C LYS A 391 -1.29 -6.55 0.77
N GLY A 392 -0.98 -7.83 0.96
CA GLY A 392 -0.65 -8.46 2.24
C GLY A 392 0.70 -8.03 2.86
N THR A 393 1.25 -6.91 2.43
CA THR A 393 2.48 -6.32 2.95
C THR A 393 2.31 -5.94 4.41
N LYS A 394 3.32 -6.26 5.23
CA LYS A 394 3.29 -5.99 6.66
C LYS A 394 3.11 -4.49 6.91
N GLY A 395 2.09 -4.14 7.68
CA GLY A 395 1.79 -2.74 8.03
C GLY A 395 0.92 -2.02 7.00
N ASN A 396 0.57 -2.64 5.87
CA ASN A 396 -0.33 -2.06 4.88
C ASN A 396 -1.72 -1.86 5.48
N ASP A 397 -2.06 -0.60 5.76
CA ASP A 397 -3.33 -0.21 6.39
C ASP A 397 -3.94 0.94 5.59
N VAL A 398 -4.89 0.59 4.71
CA VAL A 398 -5.51 1.53 3.77
C VAL A 398 -6.86 1.97 4.30
N THR A 399 -7.03 3.27 4.50
CA THR A 399 -8.32 3.87 4.85
C THR A 399 -9.01 4.45 3.62
N PHE A 400 -10.20 3.97 3.30
CA PHE A 400 -11.12 4.65 2.40
C PHE A 400 -11.93 5.67 3.22
N ALA A 401 -11.58 6.95 3.08
CA ALA A 401 -12.26 8.08 3.72
C ALA A 401 -13.29 8.74 2.80
N ALA A 402 -13.69 8.04 1.74
CA ALA A 402 -14.79 8.36 0.85
C ALA A 402 -15.52 7.07 0.44
N VAL A 403 -16.71 7.20 -0.13
CA VAL A 403 -17.39 6.06 -0.75
C VAL A 403 -16.76 5.80 -2.11
N GLN A 404 -16.14 4.62 -2.28
CA GLN A 404 -15.58 4.23 -3.56
C GLN A 404 -16.68 3.80 -4.53
N TYR A 405 -16.56 4.21 -5.79
CA TYR A 405 -17.60 4.06 -6.82
C TYR A 405 -17.09 3.24 -8.02
N TYR A 406 -16.86 1.95 -7.80
CA TYR A 406 -16.50 0.99 -8.85
C TYR A 406 -17.36 -0.27 -8.75
N ASP A 407 -17.61 -0.92 -9.89
CA ASP A 407 -18.23 -2.24 -9.95
C ASP A 407 -17.15 -3.29 -10.18
N GLY A 408 -16.71 -3.95 -9.11
CA GLY A 408 -15.68 -4.99 -9.15
C GLY A 408 -15.34 -5.51 -7.75
N SER A 409 -14.37 -6.41 -7.68
CA SER A 409 -13.93 -6.98 -6.41
C SER A 409 -13.05 -6.03 -5.61
N THR A 410 -13.17 -6.16 -4.29
CA THR A 410 -12.21 -5.62 -3.33
C THR A 410 -11.60 -6.80 -2.58
N THR A 411 -10.29 -7.00 -2.73
CA THR A 411 -9.57 -8.08 -2.05
C THR A 411 -8.66 -7.50 -1.00
N VAL A 412 -8.85 -7.91 0.26
CA VAL A 412 -7.95 -7.61 1.37
C VAL A 412 -7.11 -8.85 1.61
N GLU A 413 -5.85 -8.83 1.23
CA GLU A 413 -4.95 -9.97 1.40
C GLU A 413 -4.61 -10.19 2.89
N LYS A 414 -4.15 -11.41 3.21
CA LYS A 414 -3.70 -11.75 4.56
C LYS A 414 -2.57 -10.83 4.99
N GLY A 415 -2.67 -10.27 6.20
CA GLY A 415 -1.68 -9.34 6.76
C GLY A 415 -2.01 -7.86 6.52
N ALA A 416 -2.94 -7.55 5.61
CA ALA A 416 -3.38 -6.19 5.31
C ALA A 416 -4.60 -5.76 6.13
N VAL A 417 -4.78 -4.45 6.25
CA VAL A 417 -5.98 -3.82 6.83
C VAL A 417 -6.65 -2.93 5.78
N LEU A 418 -7.96 -3.11 5.60
CA LEU A 418 -8.82 -2.16 4.91
C LEU A 418 -9.75 -1.52 5.94
N ARG A 419 -9.76 -0.19 5.99
CA ARG A 419 -10.69 0.59 6.81
C ARG A 419 -11.71 1.30 5.93
N LEU A 420 -12.99 1.08 6.20
CA LEU A 420 -14.08 1.87 5.63
C LEU A 420 -14.43 2.95 6.65
N GLY A 421 -14.03 4.19 6.36
CA GLY A 421 -14.14 5.33 7.26
C GLY A 421 -12.90 5.52 8.14
N SER A 422 -12.69 6.78 8.51
CA SER A 422 -11.57 7.24 9.35
C SER A 422 -11.93 7.45 10.83
N GLY A 423 -13.20 7.24 11.21
CA GLY A 423 -13.70 7.52 12.55
C GLY A 423 -13.96 9.00 12.85
N ARG A 424 -13.74 9.89 11.88
CA ARG A 424 -13.82 11.36 12.05
C ARG A 424 -14.90 11.96 11.15
N PRO A 425 -15.52 13.09 11.56
CA PRO A 425 -16.42 13.86 10.69
C PRO A 425 -15.78 14.17 9.34
N GLY A 426 -16.55 14.02 8.26
CA GLY A 426 -16.08 14.26 6.89
C GLY A 426 -15.19 13.16 6.29
N GLY A 427 -14.89 12.09 7.04
CA GLY A 427 -14.08 10.96 6.56
C GLY A 427 -14.81 9.63 6.64
N ASP A 428 -16.13 9.62 6.43
CA ASP A 428 -16.92 8.40 6.29
C ASP A 428 -16.67 7.75 4.92
N GLY A 429 -16.38 6.46 4.94
CA GLY A 429 -16.06 5.65 3.76
C GLY A 429 -17.19 4.74 3.33
N GLY A 430 -16.94 3.96 2.28
CA GLY A 430 -17.85 2.89 1.84
C GLY A 430 -17.45 2.30 0.49
N LEU A 431 -18.23 1.33 0.03
CA LEU A 431 -18.09 0.70 -1.28
C LEU A 431 -19.43 0.80 -2.02
N TYR A 432 -19.37 0.96 -3.35
CA TYR A 432 -20.53 0.82 -4.20
C TYR A 432 -20.96 -0.65 -4.30
N THR A 433 -22.10 -0.98 -3.71
CA THR A 433 -22.55 -2.37 -3.55
C THR A 433 -23.65 -2.78 -4.53
N GLY A 434 -24.13 -1.84 -5.35
CA GLY A 434 -25.18 -2.06 -6.35
C GLY A 434 -24.69 -2.71 -7.65
N GLY A 435 -23.37 -2.78 -7.85
CA GLY A 435 -22.76 -3.38 -9.03
C GLY A 435 -22.90 -4.90 -9.11
N ARG A 436 -22.98 -5.45 -10.32
CA ARG A 436 -23.14 -6.91 -10.52
C ARG A 436 -21.88 -7.67 -10.12
N LEU A 437 -20.71 -7.08 -10.38
CA LEU A 437 -19.40 -7.69 -10.13
C LEU A 437 -18.86 -7.42 -8.72
N TYR A 438 -19.52 -6.55 -7.95
CA TYR A 438 -19.18 -6.28 -6.55
C TYR A 438 -19.05 -7.57 -5.74
N ARG A 439 -17.91 -7.71 -5.06
CA ARG A 439 -17.66 -8.72 -4.02
C ARG A 439 -16.53 -8.24 -3.11
N LEU A 440 -16.62 -8.55 -1.82
CA LEU A 440 -15.59 -8.23 -0.84
C LEU A 440 -14.94 -9.51 -0.34
N VAL A 441 -13.69 -9.76 -0.74
CA VAL A 441 -12.90 -10.91 -0.31
C VAL A 441 -11.95 -10.46 0.79
N ASN A 442 -12.26 -10.79 2.03
CA ASN A 442 -11.49 -10.40 3.21
C ASN A 442 -10.68 -11.57 3.74
N ASN A 443 -9.36 -11.59 3.47
CA ASN A 443 -8.40 -12.51 4.06
C ASN A 443 -7.49 -11.84 5.11
N GLY A 444 -7.56 -10.51 5.26
CA GLY A 444 -6.83 -9.72 6.24
C GLY A 444 -7.73 -9.23 7.38
N SER A 445 -7.80 -7.90 7.57
CA SER A 445 -8.72 -7.26 8.51
C SER A 445 -9.56 -6.21 7.81
N LEU A 446 -10.89 -6.31 7.99
CA LEU A 446 -11.84 -5.30 7.59
C LEU A 446 -12.29 -4.52 8.82
N VAL A 447 -12.01 -3.22 8.84
CA VAL A 447 -12.41 -2.31 9.91
C VAL A 447 -13.50 -1.36 9.40
N LEU A 448 -14.59 -1.26 10.14
CA LEU A 448 -15.74 -0.43 9.82
C LEU A 448 -15.79 0.72 10.82
N ASP A 449 -15.37 1.91 10.39
CA ASP A 449 -15.11 3.05 11.27
C ASP A 449 -15.83 4.33 10.85
N ASN A 450 -17.01 4.22 10.24
CA ASN A 450 -17.83 5.40 9.97
C ASN A 450 -18.32 6.06 11.27
N ALA A 451 -18.21 7.38 11.32
CA ALA A 451 -18.64 8.23 12.41
C ALA A 451 -20.16 8.47 12.37
N ALA A 452 -20.74 8.73 11.21
CA ALA A 452 -22.16 9.10 11.07
C ALA A 452 -22.91 8.31 9.99
N ARG A 453 -22.31 8.11 8.82
CA ARG A 453 -22.97 7.46 7.68
C ARG A 453 -23.05 5.95 7.84
N SER A 454 -24.26 5.42 7.80
CA SER A 454 -24.49 3.97 7.83
C SER A 454 -23.89 3.26 6.61
N LEU A 455 -23.45 2.02 6.82
CA LEU A 455 -22.94 1.12 5.78
C LEU A 455 -23.93 -0.02 5.54
N THR A 456 -24.03 -0.48 4.29
CA THR A 456 -24.70 -1.73 3.93
C THR A 456 -23.73 -2.56 3.09
N LEU A 457 -23.38 -3.76 3.57
CA LEU A 457 -22.38 -4.61 2.92
C LEU A 457 -22.95 -6.01 2.66
N PRO A 458 -23.18 -6.38 1.38
CA PRO A 458 -23.44 -7.75 0.98
C PRO A 458 -22.16 -8.50 0.60
N ARG A 459 -22.29 -9.80 0.29
CA ARG A 459 -21.29 -10.61 -0.44
C ARG A 459 -19.86 -10.50 0.11
N ILE A 460 -19.70 -10.79 1.41
CA ILE A 460 -18.40 -10.80 2.09
C ILE A 460 -17.94 -12.25 2.29
N SER A 461 -16.75 -12.58 1.78
CA SER A 461 -16.13 -13.90 1.91
C SER A 461 -14.70 -13.82 2.46
N GLY A 462 -14.06 -14.96 2.69
CA GLY A 462 -12.64 -15.06 3.07
C GLY A 462 -12.38 -15.47 4.52
N SER A 463 -11.11 -15.50 4.90
CA SER A 463 -10.64 -15.99 6.21
C SER A 463 -10.38 -14.89 7.26
N GLY A 464 -10.47 -13.63 6.84
CA GLY A 464 -10.09 -12.45 7.60
C GLY A 464 -11.10 -12.04 8.67
N SER A 465 -10.66 -11.12 9.54
CA SER A 465 -11.44 -10.57 10.65
C SER A 465 -12.33 -9.41 10.23
N LEU A 466 -13.44 -9.20 10.93
CA LEU A 466 -14.31 -8.03 10.78
C LEU A 466 -14.41 -7.29 12.13
N SER A 467 -14.17 -5.98 12.13
CA SER A 467 -14.26 -5.14 13.33
C SER A 467 -15.15 -3.91 13.09
N GLN A 468 -16.31 -3.87 13.76
CA GLN A 468 -17.14 -2.68 13.87
C GLN A 468 -16.58 -1.77 14.98
N THR A 469 -16.00 -0.63 14.59
CA THR A 469 -15.39 0.35 15.52
C THR A 469 -16.07 1.71 15.48
N GLY A 470 -16.74 2.02 14.37
CA GLY A 470 -17.47 3.26 14.14
C GLY A 470 -18.71 3.40 15.04
N ARG A 471 -19.21 4.62 15.16
CA ARG A 471 -20.48 4.90 15.86
C ARG A 471 -21.69 4.62 14.98
N ALA A 472 -21.54 4.78 13.66
CA ALA A 472 -22.59 4.53 12.70
C ALA A 472 -22.96 3.04 12.63
N THR A 473 -24.19 2.76 12.19
CA THR A 473 -24.65 1.38 11.99
C THR A 473 -24.03 0.80 10.72
N THR A 474 -23.49 -0.41 10.81
CA THR A 474 -23.17 -1.22 9.62
C THR A 474 -24.15 -2.37 9.52
N THR A 475 -24.79 -2.54 8.37
CA THR A 475 -25.69 -3.64 8.05
C THR A 475 -24.99 -4.65 7.15
N LEU A 476 -24.82 -5.88 7.63
CA LEU A 476 -24.51 -7.02 6.78
C LEU A 476 -25.81 -7.58 6.20
N THR A 477 -25.86 -7.80 4.89
CA THR A 477 -27.10 -8.18 4.20
C THR A 477 -26.91 -9.31 3.19
N GLY A 478 -27.93 -10.15 3.04
CA GLY A 478 -27.92 -11.29 2.13
C GLY A 478 -27.28 -12.56 2.72
N GLY A 479 -27.63 -13.73 2.17
CA GLY A 479 -27.07 -15.02 2.60
C GLY A 479 -25.60 -15.25 2.21
N ALA A 480 -25.02 -14.40 1.35
CA ALA A 480 -23.64 -14.49 0.88
C ALA A 480 -22.61 -13.85 1.84
N ILE A 481 -22.91 -13.82 3.14
CA ILE A 481 -21.95 -13.48 4.20
C ILE A 481 -21.32 -14.78 4.68
N THR A 482 -20.11 -15.06 4.20
CA THR A 482 -19.43 -16.37 4.36
C THR A 482 -18.02 -16.29 4.93
N TYR A 483 -17.56 -15.09 5.34
CA TYR A 483 -16.26 -14.97 5.98
C TYR A 483 -16.19 -15.77 7.29
N THR A 484 -15.00 -16.27 7.64
CA THR A 484 -14.82 -17.19 8.79
C THR A 484 -14.06 -16.58 9.96
N GLY A 485 -13.36 -15.46 9.79
CA GLY A 485 -12.63 -14.83 10.89
C GLY A 485 -13.53 -14.28 11.99
N THR A 486 -12.90 -13.89 13.10
CA THR A 486 -13.58 -13.34 14.27
C THR A 486 -14.30 -12.04 13.92
N THR A 487 -15.53 -11.92 14.43
CA THR A 487 -16.34 -10.70 14.38
C THR A 487 -16.21 -9.94 15.69
N THR A 488 -15.73 -8.71 15.66
CA THR A 488 -15.60 -7.85 16.85
C THR A 488 -16.47 -6.62 16.70
N VAL A 489 -17.28 -6.33 17.71
CA VAL A 489 -18.00 -5.05 17.83
C VAL A 489 -17.41 -4.32 19.02
N LYS A 490 -16.81 -3.15 18.77
CA LYS A 490 -16.25 -2.27 19.80
C LYS A 490 -17.20 -1.15 20.17
N ARG A 491 -18.00 -0.66 19.23
CA ARG A 491 -18.94 0.46 19.41
C ARG A 491 -19.93 0.46 18.25
N GLY A 492 -21.04 1.18 18.41
CA GLY A 492 -22.06 1.30 17.37
C GLY A 492 -22.82 -0.01 17.21
N THR A 493 -23.53 -0.13 16.08
CA THR A 493 -24.37 -1.28 15.78
C THR A 493 -23.85 -2.04 14.57
N LEU A 494 -23.60 -3.34 14.73
CA LEU A 494 -23.53 -4.28 13.61
C LEU A 494 -24.90 -4.94 13.47
N ALA A 495 -25.57 -4.74 12.34
CA ALA A 495 -26.91 -5.28 12.07
C ALA A 495 -26.85 -6.42 11.05
N LEU A 496 -27.64 -7.47 11.24
CA LEU A 496 -27.80 -8.58 10.30
C LEU A 496 -29.19 -8.51 9.66
N ARG A 497 -29.26 -8.50 8.33
CA ARG A 497 -30.54 -8.40 7.59
C ARG A 497 -30.57 -9.36 6.40
N SER A 498 -31.78 -9.64 5.93
CA SER A 498 -32.03 -10.37 4.67
C SER A 498 -31.23 -11.68 4.53
N GLY A 499 -31.21 -12.50 5.58
CA GLY A 499 -30.51 -13.80 5.60
C GLY A 499 -29.03 -13.76 5.96
N ALA A 500 -28.46 -12.59 6.28
CA ALA A 500 -27.10 -12.50 6.81
C ALA A 500 -26.97 -13.24 8.15
N THR A 501 -25.91 -14.02 8.31
CA THR A 501 -25.62 -14.79 9.52
C THR A 501 -24.14 -14.75 9.87
N LEU A 502 -23.82 -14.94 11.16
CA LEU A 502 -22.45 -15.05 11.68
C LEU A 502 -22.08 -16.47 12.08
N ALA A 503 -22.89 -17.48 11.70
CA ALA A 503 -22.69 -18.88 12.09
C ALA A 503 -21.32 -19.47 11.66
N ARG A 504 -20.65 -18.87 10.67
CA ARG A 504 -19.32 -19.28 10.20
C ARG A 504 -18.16 -18.55 10.90
N SER A 505 -18.44 -17.53 11.69
CA SER A 505 -17.42 -16.76 12.37
C SER A 505 -16.79 -17.60 13.48
N LYS A 506 -15.44 -17.64 13.54
CA LYS A 506 -14.67 -18.29 14.62
C LYS A 506 -15.01 -17.77 16.02
N GLY A 507 -15.62 -16.60 16.12
CA GLY A 507 -16.12 -16.07 17.37
C GLY A 507 -16.67 -14.67 17.21
N ILE A 508 -17.58 -14.30 18.10
CA ILE A 508 -18.25 -13.00 18.16
C ILE A 508 -17.87 -12.33 19.49
N ARG A 509 -17.32 -11.12 19.43
CA ARG A 509 -16.83 -10.39 20.61
C ARG A 509 -17.46 -9.00 20.71
N LEU A 510 -18.25 -8.76 21.74
CA LEU A 510 -18.85 -7.46 22.06
C LEU A 510 -18.03 -6.76 23.14
N THR A 511 -16.97 -6.06 22.72
CA THR A 511 -15.87 -5.67 23.62
C THR A 511 -16.13 -4.44 24.49
N SER A 512 -17.24 -3.72 24.27
CA SER A 512 -17.64 -2.60 25.12
C SER A 512 -19.15 -2.60 25.40
N THR A 513 -19.58 -1.87 26.41
CA THR A 513 -21.02 -1.65 26.71
C THR A 513 -21.72 -0.83 25.61
N ALA A 514 -20.95 -0.11 24.78
CA ALA A 514 -21.47 0.61 23.62
C ALA A 514 -21.59 -0.27 22.36
N ALA A 515 -21.11 -1.52 22.41
CA ALA A 515 -21.19 -2.47 21.31
C ALA A 515 -22.59 -3.09 21.22
N ARG A 516 -23.21 -3.00 20.03
CA ARG A 516 -24.52 -3.59 19.75
C ARG A 516 -24.44 -4.51 18.55
N LEU A 517 -24.96 -5.73 18.69
CA LEU A 517 -25.22 -6.65 17.60
C LEU A 517 -26.73 -6.81 17.45
N ASP A 518 -27.30 -6.24 16.39
CA ASP A 518 -28.73 -6.34 16.09
C ASP A 518 -28.97 -7.45 15.08
N VAL A 519 -29.54 -8.57 15.51
CA VAL A 519 -29.71 -9.76 14.67
C VAL A 519 -31.09 -9.85 14.00
N GLY A 520 -31.92 -8.83 14.15
CA GLY A 520 -33.27 -8.80 13.59
C GLY A 520 -34.15 -9.95 14.08
N THR A 521 -35.18 -10.27 13.30
CA THR A 521 -36.16 -11.32 13.63
C THR A 521 -35.66 -12.74 13.41
N ALA A 522 -34.62 -12.91 12.58
CA ALA A 522 -34.01 -14.22 12.33
C ALA A 522 -33.23 -14.76 13.54
N GLY A 523 -32.83 -13.87 14.46
CA GLY A 523 -32.06 -14.24 15.64
C GLY A 523 -30.59 -14.54 15.34
N LEU A 524 -29.82 -14.78 16.39
CA LEU A 524 -28.42 -15.16 16.35
C LEU A 524 -28.29 -16.65 16.64
N ARG A 525 -27.67 -17.39 15.73
CA ARG A 525 -27.19 -18.75 16.00
C ARG A 525 -25.71 -18.73 16.32
N VAL A 526 -25.35 -19.05 17.55
CA VAL A 526 -23.95 -19.12 18.02
C VAL A 526 -23.45 -20.55 17.86
N VAL A 527 -22.49 -20.74 16.96
CA VAL A 527 -21.88 -22.07 16.67
C VAL A 527 -20.51 -22.21 17.31
N SER A 528 -19.70 -21.16 17.32
CA SER A 528 -18.36 -21.18 17.93
C SER A 528 -18.38 -20.53 19.31
N ALA A 529 -18.30 -19.20 19.38
CA ALA A 529 -18.28 -18.49 20.65
C ALA A 529 -18.93 -17.10 20.56
N LEU A 530 -19.59 -16.69 21.64
CA LEU A 530 -20.07 -15.33 21.87
C LEU A 530 -19.61 -14.86 23.26
N SER A 531 -18.93 -13.71 23.32
CA SER A 531 -18.42 -13.17 24.59
C SER A 531 -18.41 -11.64 24.59
N GLY A 532 -18.25 -11.06 25.79
CA GLY A 532 -18.04 -9.64 25.99
C GLY A 532 -19.01 -9.02 26.98
N LYS A 533 -19.22 -7.71 26.85
CA LYS A 533 -20.04 -6.89 27.76
C LYS A 533 -21.06 -6.00 27.05
N GLY A 534 -21.19 -6.15 25.73
CA GLY A 534 -22.16 -5.41 24.93
C GLY A 534 -23.54 -6.06 24.91
N THR A 535 -24.36 -5.64 23.94
CA THR A 535 -25.75 -6.11 23.80
C THR A 535 -25.96 -6.83 22.48
N VAL A 536 -26.56 -8.01 22.53
CA VAL A 536 -27.24 -8.63 21.39
C VAL A 536 -28.71 -8.23 21.44
N LYS A 537 -29.22 -7.60 20.39
CA LYS A 537 -30.64 -7.25 20.24
C LYS A 537 -31.30 -8.28 19.32
N GLY A 538 -32.23 -9.05 19.87
CA GLY A 538 -32.88 -10.18 19.20
C GLY A 538 -32.67 -11.50 19.94
N THR A 539 -33.27 -12.57 19.44
CA THR A 539 -33.17 -13.90 20.03
C THR A 539 -31.78 -14.51 19.81
N VAL A 540 -31.32 -15.31 20.77
CA VAL A 540 -30.03 -16.03 20.71
C VAL A 540 -30.28 -17.53 20.91
N THR A 541 -29.81 -18.33 19.97
CA THR A 541 -29.70 -19.79 20.09
C THR A 541 -28.23 -20.17 20.25
N ASN A 542 -27.89 -20.72 21.41
CA ASN A 542 -26.55 -21.17 21.75
C ASN A 542 -26.38 -22.67 21.44
N GLU A 543 -25.51 -22.98 20.49
CA GLU A 543 -25.04 -24.32 20.16
C GLU A 543 -23.51 -24.46 20.27
N GLY A 544 -22.83 -23.40 20.72
CA GLY A 544 -21.40 -23.35 20.97
C GLY A 544 -21.16 -22.86 22.39
N VAL A 545 -20.32 -21.84 22.55
CA VAL A 545 -20.00 -21.26 23.86
C VAL A 545 -20.55 -19.83 23.97
N VAL A 546 -21.29 -19.54 25.03
CA VAL A 546 -21.66 -18.16 25.41
C VAL A 546 -21.03 -17.87 26.76
N ALA A 547 -20.32 -16.75 26.88
CA ALA A 547 -19.78 -16.29 28.16
C ALA A 547 -20.73 -15.29 28.83
N GLY A 548 -20.81 -15.35 30.16
CA GLY A 548 -21.48 -14.33 30.98
C GLY A 548 -20.88 -12.92 30.79
N GLY A 549 -21.68 -11.92 31.14
CA GLY A 549 -21.29 -10.50 31.16
C GLY A 549 -21.91 -9.64 30.07
N LEU A 550 -22.46 -10.26 29.02
CA LEU A 550 -23.21 -9.57 27.96
C LEU A 550 -24.71 -9.54 28.24
N THR A 551 -25.43 -8.68 27.51
CA THR A 551 -26.89 -8.60 27.55
C THR A 551 -27.51 -9.14 26.27
N VAL A 552 -28.49 -10.02 26.40
CA VAL A 552 -29.40 -10.45 25.33
C VAL A 552 -30.73 -9.73 25.53
N SER A 553 -30.97 -8.72 24.71
CA SER A 553 -32.24 -8.01 24.63
C SER A 553 -33.20 -8.80 23.73
N GLY A 554 -33.66 -9.95 24.24
CA GLY A 554 -34.46 -10.94 23.53
C GLY A 554 -34.47 -12.28 24.26
N GLY A 555 -35.04 -13.32 23.64
CA GLY A 555 -35.02 -14.67 24.21
C GLY A 555 -33.64 -15.34 24.09
N TYR A 556 -33.28 -16.14 25.08
CA TYR A 556 -32.05 -16.96 25.10
C TYR A 556 -32.42 -18.44 25.18
N THR A 557 -31.99 -19.21 24.18
CA THR A 557 -32.15 -20.67 24.16
C THR A 557 -30.77 -21.31 24.10
N GLN A 558 -30.43 -22.12 25.09
CA GLN A 558 -29.26 -22.97 25.07
C GLN A 558 -29.65 -24.39 24.72
N SER A 559 -29.20 -24.86 23.56
CA SER A 559 -29.42 -26.23 23.11
C SER A 559 -28.60 -27.23 23.94
N ALA A 560 -28.86 -28.52 23.78
CA ALA A 560 -28.07 -29.60 24.40
C ALA A 560 -26.58 -29.61 24.01
N LYS A 561 -26.22 -28.96 22.90
CA LYS A 561 -24.82 -28.80 22.45
C LYS A 561 -24.14 -27.55 23.02
N GLY A 562 -24.94 -26.58 23.47
CA GLY A 562 -24.42 -25.29 23.89
C GLY A 562 -23.90 -25.32 25.33
N GLN A 563 -22.93 -24.47 25.61
CA GLN A 563 -22.36 -24.25 26.94
C GLN A 563 -22.51 -22.78 27.32
N LEU A 564 -22.92 -22.53 28.57
CA LEU A 564 -22.79 -21.22 29.21
C LEU A 564 -21.56 -21.25 30.11
N VAL A 565 -20.65 -20.30 29.93
CA VAL A 565 -19.48 -20.13 30.77
C VAL A 565 -19.71 -18.97 31.72
N LEU A 566 -19.46 -19.19 33.01
CA LEU A 566 -19.52 -18.14 34.01
C LEU A 566 -18.54 -17.01 33.67
N GLY A 567 -19.06 -15.79 33.58
CA GLY A 567 -18.26 -14.58 33.41
C GLY A 567 -18.07 -13.85 34.74
N SER A 568 -17.28 -12.78 34.73
CA SER A 568 -17.17 -11.85 35.87
C SER A 568 -18.47 -11.10 36.19
N ALA A 569 -19.43 -11.15 35.27
CA ALA A 569 -20.80 -10.70 35.45
C ALA A 569 -21.76 -11.75 34.85
N PRO A 570 -23.02 -11.81 35.30
CA PRO A 570 -24.00 -12.75 34.77
C PRO A 570 -24.31 -12.48 33.29
N LEU A 571 -24.77 -13.50 32.59
CA LEU A 571 -25.50 -13.30 31.34
C LEU A 571 -26.85 -12.63 31.67
N LYS A 572 -27.12 -11.46 31.10
CA LYS A 572 -28.41 -10.78 31.26
C LYS A 572 -29.33 -11.11 30.11
N VAL A 573 -30.58 -11.50 30.38
CA VAL A 573 -31.57 -11.83 29.34
C VAL A 573 -32.88 -11.13 29.66
N THR A 574 -33.49 -10.43 28.69
CA THR A 574 -34.76 -9.72 28.91
C THR A 574 -35.99 -10.46 28.36
N GLY A 575 -35.79 -11.53 27.61
CA GLY A 575 -36.84 -12.38 27.07
C GLY A 575 -36.85 -13.79 27.67
N PRO A 576 -37.64 -14.72 27.12
CA PRO A 576 -37.73 -16.09 27.63
C PRO A 576 -36.38 -16.82 27.64
N VAL A 577 -36.12 -17.57 28.71
CA VAL A 577 -34.90 -18.36 28.90
C VAL A 577 -35.21 -19.85 28.83
N ARG A 578 -34.52 -20.58 27.95
CA ARG A 578 -34.62 -22.04 27.80
C ARG A 578 -33.24 -22.68 27.90
N LEU A 579 -33.08 -23.66 28.77
CA LEU A 579 -31.77 -24.30 29.04
C LEU A 579 -31.83 -25.82 28.82
N SER A 580 -30.83 -26.36 28.14
CA SER A 580 -30.67 -27.82 27.96
C SER A 580 -29.21 -28.29 27.87
N GLY A 581 -28.25 -27.38 27.84
CA GLY A 581 -26.83 -27.70 27.62
C GLY A 581 -25.95 -27.55 28.86
N ASP A 582 -24.65 -27.47 28.66
CA ASP A 582 -23.65 -27.50 29.74
C ASP A 582 -23.48 -26.14 30.45
N LEU A 583 -23.02 -26.19 31.70
CA LEU A 583 -22.65 -25.02 32.48
C LEU A 583 -21.19 -25.18 32.93
N ASP A 584 -20.35 -24.21 32.59
CA ASP A 584 -18.97 -24.12 33.06
C ASP A 584 -18.83 -23.05 34.13
N LEU A 585 -18.35 -23.47 35.31
CA LEU A 585 -18.16 -22.65 36.51
C LEU A 585 -16.68 -22.48 36.87
N ALA A 586 -15.73 -22.88 36.00
CA ALA A 586 -14.30 -22.82 36.29
C ALA A 586 -13.82 -21.40 36.69
N ALA A 587 -14.49 -20.36 36.19
CA ALA A 587 -14.18 -18.96 36.51
C ALA A 587 -14.61 -18.51 37.92
N ALA A 588 -15.27 -19.37 38.71
CA ALA A 588 -15.70 -19.02 40.08
C ALA A 588 -14.52 -18.84 41.06
N GLY A 589 -13.32 -19.32 40.71
CA GLY A 589 -12.10 -19.19 41.52
C GLY A 589 -12.09 -20.10 42.76
N THR A 590 -11.12 -19.87 43.65
CA THR A 590 -10.90 -20.67 44.88
C THR A 590 -11.66 -20.13 46.10
N ASP A 591 -12.10 -18.87 46.09
CA ASP A 591 -12.95 -18.27 47.12
C ASP A 591 -14.21 -17.64 46.48
N PRO A 592 -15.13 -18.48 45.97
CA PRO A 592 -16.31 -18.00 45.28
C PRO A 592 -17.26 -17.23 46.23
N ALA A 593 -17.89 -16.17 45.72
CA ALA A 593 -18.85 -15.37 46.48
C ALA A 593 -20.01 -16.21 47.03
N ARG A 594 -20.45 -15.91 48.26
CA ARG A 594 -21.58 -16.60 48.95
C ARG A 594 -22.83 -16.78 48.06
N ARG A 595 -23.05 -15.86 47.12
CA ARG A 595 -24.05 -15.96 46.07
C ARG A 595 -23.42 -15.63 44.72
N ILE A 596 -23.60 -16.52 43.74
CA ILE A 596 -23.19 -16.31 42.35
C ILE A 596 -24.45 -16.29 41.48
N THR A 597 -24.67 -15.19 40.78
CA THR A 597 -25.71 -15.12 39.74
C THR A 597 -25.07 -15.53 38.43
N VAL A 598 -25.52 -16.65 37.86
CA VAL A 598 -25.02 -17.18 36.59
C VAL A 598 -25.73 -16.51 35.42
N LEU A 599 -27.05 -16.43 35.54
CA LEU A 599 -27.95 -15.83 34.56
C LEU A 599 -28.95 -14.95 35.30
N ASP A 600 -29.02 -13.69 34.86
CA ASP A 600 -29.92 -12.65 35.34
C ASP A 600 -31.07 -12.49 34.34
N ASN A 601 -32.24 -13.02 34.67
CA ASN A 601 -33.41 -13.10 33.81
C ASN A 601 -34.36 -11.93 34.09
N LYS A 602 -34.13 -10.83 33.40
CA LYS A 602 -34.95 -9.61 33.49
C LYS A 602 -36.29 -9.70 32.74
N GLY A 603 -36.64 -10.85 32.17
CA GLY A 603 -37.98 -11.10 31.64
C GLY A 603 -38.98 -11.44 32.76
N GLY A 604 -40.28 -11.42 32.45
CA GLY A 604 -41.32 -11.88 33.40
C GLY A 604 -41.53 -13.40 33.43
N ALA A 605 -40.95 -14.13 32.48
CA ALA A 605 -41.13 -15.57 32.34
C ALA A 605 -40.14 -16.36 33.21
N LYS A 606 -40.60 -17.51 33.71
CA LYS A 606 -39.75 -18.48 34.41
C LYS A 606 -38.74 -19.10 33.45
N VAL A 607 -37.58 -19.49 33.98
CA VAL A 607 -36.61 -20.33 33.25
C VAL A 607 -37.26 -21.68 32.95
N VAL A 608 -37.17 -22.11 31.69
CA VAL A 608 -37.68 -23.41 31.23
C VAL A 608 -36.51 -24.35 30.96
N GLY A 609 -36.61 -25.58 31.45
CA GLY A 609 -35.53 -26.57 31.38
C GLY A 609 -34.46 -26.35 32.45
N ALA A 610 -33.31 -26.99 32.26
CA ALA A 610 -32.19 -26.97 33.19
C ALA A 610 -30.88 -27.19 32.43
N PHE A 611 -29.75 -26.80 33.02
CA PHE A 611 -28.46 -27.25 32.53
C PHE A 611 -28.35 -28.78 32.66
N LYS A 612 -27.60 -29.39 31.74
CA LYS A 612 -27.43 -30.83 31.64
C LYS A 612 -26.92 -31.41 32.97
N GLY A 613 -27.67 -32.36 33.54
CA GLY A 613 -27.33 -33.01 34.81
C GLY A 613 -27.57 -32.16 36.08
N LEU A 614 -28.01 -30.90 35.94
CA LEU A 614 -28.13 -29.97 37.06
C LEU A 614 -29.60 -29.60 37.32
N LYS A 615 -30.35 -30.49 37.97
CA LYS A 615 -31.76 -30.22 38.36
C LYS A 615 -31.85 -29.12 39.42
N GLU A 616 -33.06 -28.59 39.63
CA GLU A 616 -33.33 -27.65 40.72
C GLU A 616 -32.85 -28.23 42.06
N GLY A 617 -32.08 -27.45 42.82
CA GLY A 617 -31.53 -27.87 44.11
C GLY A 617 -30.27 -28.73 44.05
N THR A 618 -29.73 -29.03 42.87
CA THR A 618 -28.44 -29.73 42.74
C THR A 618 -27.37 -29.04 43.59
N ARG A 619 -26.61 -29.83 44.35
CA ARG A 619 -25.46 -29.37 45.12
C ARG A 619 -24.20 -29.49 44.29
N LEU A 620 -23.45 -28.40 44.18
CA LEU A 620 -22.22 -28.28 43.40
C LEU A 620 -21.08 -27.86 44.32
N LYS A 621 -19.93 -28.53 44.25
CA LYS A 621 -18.75 -28.12 44.99
C LYS A 621 -17.90 -27.21 44.09
N LEU A 622 -17.69 -25.97 44.54
CA LEU A 622 -16.77 -25.01 43.91
C LEU A 622 -15.68 -24.68 44.94
N ALA A 623 -14.45 -25.08 44.64
CA ALA A 623 -13.37 -25.14 45.63
C ALA A 623 -13.85 -25.87 46.91
N ASP A 624 -13.73 -25.27 48.09
CA ASP A 624 -14.19 -25.89 49.35
C ASP A 624 -15.64 -25.59 49.71
N THR A 625 -16.34 -24.79 48.91
CA THR A 625 -17.72 -24.38 49.21
C THR A 625 -18.73 -25.21 48.42
N THR A 626 -19.72 -25.77 49.13
CA THR A 626 -20.88 -26.42 48.51
C THR A 626 -21.97 -25.40 48.23
N TYR A 627 -22.41 -25.29 46.99
CA TYR A 627 -23.47 -24.42 46.52
C TYR A 627 -24.73 -25.21 46.20
N ARG A 628 -25.90 -24.63 46.49
CA ARG A 628 -27.19 -25.10 45.97
C ARG A 628 -27.58 -24.26 44.75
N LEU A 629 -27.84 -24.92 43.63
CA LEU A 629 -28.37 -24.30 42.42
C LEU A 629 -29.88 -24.07 42.52
N THR A 630 -30.34 -22.91 42.09
CA THR A 630 -31.76 -22.64 41.85
C THR A 630 -31.97 -21.92 40.52
N TYR A 631 -33.03 -22.27 39.81
CA TYR A 631 -33.54 -21.60 38.60
C TYR A 631 -34.65 -20.59 38.92
N ARG A 632 -34.86 -20.32 40.21
CA ARG A 632 -35.88 -19.40 40.76
C ARG A 632 -35.23 -18.41 41.73
N GLY A 633 -33.97 -18.08 41.52
CA GLY A 633 -33.23 -17.14 42.35
C GLY A 633 -33.62 -15.69 42.07
N GLY A 634 -33.00 -14.77 42.81
CA GLY A 634 -33.16 -13.32 42.59
C GLY A 634 -34.60 -12.84 42.74
N ASP A 635 -35.15 -12.28 41.66
CA ASP A 635 -36.55 -11.82 41.53
C ASP A 635 -37.54 -12.97 41.21
N GLY A 636 -37.10 -14.23 41.28
CA GLY A 636 -37.94 -15.43 41.21
C GLY A 636 -37.75 -16.26 39.94
N ASN A 637 -36.88 -15.81 39.03
CA ASN A 637 -36.59 -16.47 37.76
C ASN A 637 -35.11 -16.36 37.33
N ASP A 638 -34.20 -15.97 38.23
CA ASP A 638 -32.76 -16.01 37.97
C ASP A 638 -32.18 -17.40 38.17
N VAL A 639 -31.00 -17.65 37.57
CA VAL A 639 -30.19 -18.84 37.86
C VAL A 639 -29.06 -18.49 38.82
N VAL A 640 -29.17 -18.99 40.05
CA VAL A 640 -28.33 -18.58 41.18
C VAL A 640 -27.75 -19.79 41.91
N LEU A 641 -26.48 -19.68 42.28
CA LEU A 641 -25.80 -20.57 43.20
C LEU A 641 -25.72 -19.88 44.56
N THR A 642 -26.20 -20.53 45.63
CA THR A 642 -26.09 -20.02 47.01
C THR A 642 -25.30 -20.99 47.86
N ALA A 643 -24.28 -20.51 48.56
CA ALA A 643 -23.47 -21.33 49.46
C ALA A 643 -24.36 -21.94 50.56
N VAL A 644 -24.26 -23.25 50.73
CA VAL A 644 -24.92 -23.99 51.80
C VAL A 644 -24.05 -23.84 53.04
N SER A 645 -24.51 -23.09 54.04
CA SER A 645 -23.83 -23.05 55.34
C SER A 645 -23.82 -24.46 55.93
N ALA A 646 -22.65 -24.94 56.36
CA ALA A 646 -22.59 -26.14 57.18
C ALA A 646 -23.42 -25.85 58.43
N SER A 647 -24.51 -26.60 58.63
CA SER A 647 -25.19 -26.59 59.92
C SER A 647 -24.15 -26.98 60.96
N ALA A 648 -23.94 -26.16 61.99
CA ALA A 648 -23.05 -26.53 63.08
C ALA A 648 -23.54 -27.85 63.64
N SER A 649 -22.78 -28.94 63.45
CA SER A 649 -23.05 -30.18 64.18
C SER A 649 -23.04 -29.84 65.67
N PRO A 650 -24.00 -30.34 66.47
CA PRO A 650 -23.99 -30.10 67.91
C PRO A 650 -22.68 -30.65 68.45
N ARG A 651 -21.96 -29.79 69.17
CA ARG A 651 -20.70 -30.13 69.86
C ARG A 651 -21.03 -31.16 70.94
N VAL A 652 -20.89 -32.45 70.62
CA VAL A 652 -20.90 -33.50 71.63
C VAL A 652 -19.61 -33.38 72.43
N ARG A 653 -19.76 -33.22 73.75
CA ARG A 653 -18.68 -33.17 74.73
C ARG A 653 -17.87 -34.48 74.71
N SER A 654 -16.56 -34.33 74.80
CA SER A 654 -15.58 -35.40 74.87
C SER A 654 -15.84 -36.38 76.02
N ALA A 655 -15.63 -37.67 75.75
CA ALA A 655 -15.13 -38.65 76.71
C ALA A 655 -14.06 -39.51 76.01
N SER A 656 -12.99 -39.77 76.74
CA SER A 656 -11.66 -40.25 76.34
C SER A 656 -11.55 -41.78 76.18
N THR A 657 -10.97 -42.21 75.03
CA THR A 657 -9.92 -43.25 74.75
C THR A 657 -9.79 -44.53 75.63
N PRO A 658 -9.32 -45.71 75.08
CA PRO A 658 -8.12 -45.79 74.21
C PRO A 658 -8.00 -46.89 73.10
N LYS A 659 -7.22 -46.50 72.08
CA LYS A 659 -6.18 -47.20 71.29
C LYS A 659 -6.26 -48.73 71.08
N ALA A 660 -6.30 -49.13 69.80
CA ALA A 660 -5.65 -50.33 69.28
C ALA A 660 -5.09 -50.05 67.87
N ALA A 661 -3.96 -50.69 67.55
CA ALA A 661 -3.08 -50.37 66.43
C ALA A 661 -3.19 -51.35 65.25
N ALA A 662 -2.70 -50.85 64.10
CA ALA A 662 -2.13 -51.55 62.94
C ALA A 662 -3.05 -52.32 61.96
N ALA A 663 -3.06 -51.89 60.69
CA ALA A 663 -2.45 -52.62 59.57
C ALA A 663 -2.81 -51.97 58.22
N ALA A 664 -1.79 -51.62 57.43
CA ALA A 664 -1.80 -51.80 55.97
C ALA A 664 -1.22 -53.22 55.71
N PRO A 665 -1.44 -53.94 54.58
CA PRO A 665 -1.38 -53.40 53.20
C PRO A 665 -2.34 -54.07 52.18
N HIS A 666 -2.31 -53.52 50.96
CA HIS A 666 -2.25 -54.21 49.66
C HIS A 666 -3.23 -53.74 48.58
N ALA A 667 -2.62 -53.51 47.43
CA ALA A 667 -3.17 -53.10 46.16
C ALA A 667 -3.50 -54.34 45.29
N THR A 668 -4.55 -54.20 44.49
CA THR A 668 -4.76 -54.80 43.16
C THR A 668 -5.61 -53.78 42.38
N GLY A 669 -5.12 -53.20 41.28
CA GLY A 669 -5.40 -53.67 39.90
C GLY A 669 -6.89 -53.45 39.57
N GLU A 670 -7.33 -52.58 38.66
CA GLU A 670 -6.82 -52.32 37.31
C GLU A 670 -7.28 -50.95 36.79
N ALA A 671 -6.48 -50.44 35.86
CA ALA A 671 -6.68 -49.23 35.09
C ALA A 671 -7.78 -49.37 34.04
N ALA A 672 -8.56 -48.29 33.88
CA ALA A 672 -9.09 -47.89 32.59
C ALA A 672 -8.92 -46.37 32.47
N GLU A 673 -8.21 -45.98 31.44
CA GLU A 673 -7.50 -44.72 31.27
C GLU A 673 -8.39 -43.47 31.29
N GLY A 674 -8.06 -42.55 32.19
CA GLY A 674 -8.48 -41.15 32.13
C GLY A 674 -7.59 -40.38 31.16
N LEU A 675 -8.08 -40.15 29.95
CA LEU A 675 -7.50 -39.17 29.03
C LEU A 675 -8.13 -37.80 29.31
N GLY A 676 -7.47 -37.04 30.20
CA GLY A 676 -7.77 -35.64 30.47
C GLY A 676 -7.36 -34.74 29.30
N TRP A 677 -8.28 -33.89 28.86
CA TRP A 677 -8.02 -32.89 27.81
C TRP A 677 -8.14 -31.47 28.39
N TRP A 678 -6.99 -30.84 28.64
CA TRP A 678 -6.82 -29.38 28.54
C TRP A 678 -6.46 -29.07 27.08
N PRO A 679 -7.09 -28.07 26.41
CA PRO A 679 -6.53 -26.71 26.50
C PRO A 679 -7.52 -25.56 26.20
N TYR A 680 -7.92 -24.73 27.19
CA TYR A 680 -8.43 -23.37 26.93
C TYR A 680 -8.22 -22.42 28.13
N VAL A 681 -6.98 -22.16 28.53
CA VAL A 681 -6.71 -21.08 29.53
C VAL A 681 -5.60 -20.10 29.12
N LEU A 682 -4.90 -20.25 27.99
CA LEU A 682 -3.90 -19.25 27.57
C LEU A 682 -4.23 -18.59 26.22
N ALA A 683 -5.35 -17.86 26.16
CA ALA A 683 -5.61 -16.90 25.07
C ALA A 683 -6.48 -15.68 25.48
N LEU A 684 -6.48 -15.29 26.76
CA LEU A 684 -7.21 -14.08 27.22
C LEU A 684 -6.39 -13.07 28.03
N GLY A 685 -5.06 -13.18 28.07
CA GLY A 685 -4.22 -12.16 28.70
C GLY A 685 -2.79 -12.18 28.18
N LEU A 686 -2.53 -11.49 27.07
CA LEU A 686 -1.27 -10.80 26.71
C LEU A 686 -1.33 -10.36 25.25
N LEU A 687 -1.76 -9.11 25.03
CA LEU A 687 -1.35 -8.22 23.91
C LEU A 687 -1.96 -6.83 24.17
N GLY A 688 -1.71 -6.32 25.37
CA GLY A 688 -1.95 -4.92 25.75
C GLY A 688 -0.63 -4.35 26.24
N GLY A 689 0.27 -4.01 25.32
CA GLY A 689 1.57 -3.49 25.69
C GLY A 689 2.58 -3.53 24.55
N LEU A 690 2.38 -2.67 23.55
CA LEU A 690 3.48 -1.97 22.85
C LEU A 690 2.88 -0.89 21.94
N VAL A 691 3.62 0.21 21.85
CA VAL A 691 3.30 1.49 21.18
C VAL A 691 2.44 2.45 22.01
N ALA A 692 3.04 3.02 23.05
CA ALA A 692 2.91 4.44 23.34
C ALA A 692 4.31 5.07 23.18
N PRO A 693 4.49 6.13 22.36
CA PRO A 693 5.78 6.80 22.23
C PRO A 693 6.07 7.60 23.51
N GLN A 694 7.15 7.25 24.21
CA GLN A 694 7.72 8.10 25.24
C GLN A 694 8.34 9.33 24.57
N THR A 695 7.63 10.47 24.66
CA THR A 695 8.27 11.77 24.49
C THR A 695 9.00 12.09 25.79
N ALA A 696 10.32 11.94 25.78
CA ALA A 696 11.19 12.42 26.84
C ALA A 696 11.18 13.97 26.83
N ARG A 697 10.25 14.58 27.57
CA ARG A 697 10.35 15.98 27.97
C ARG A 697 11.37 16.08 29.12
N ARG A 698 12.61 16.45 28.78
CA ARG A 698 13.53 17.04 29.76
C ARG A 698 12.95 18.38 30.22
N ARG A 699 12.49 18.44 31.47
CA ARG A 699 12.25 19.69 32.21
C ARG A 699 13.58 20.12 32.81
N SER A 700 14.24 21.10 32.21
CA SER A 700 15.17 21.97 32.92
C SER A 700 14.36 23.01 33.70
N ARG A 701 14.73 23.22 34.97
CA ARG A 701 14.20 24.28 35.83
C ARG A 701 14.77 25.64 35.42
N ARG A 702 13.93 26.67 35.59
CA ARG A 702 14.13 28.13 35.51
C ARG A 702 15.35 28.65 36.32
N PRO A 703 15.83 29.89 36.03
CA PRO A 703 15.26 31.14 36.60
C PRO A 703 14.84 32.13 35.49
N GLU A 704 13.67 32.76 35.56
CA GLU A 704 13.42 34.09 36.18
C GLU A 704 14.15 35.27 35.52
N GLY A 705 13.38 36.22 35.00
CA GLY A 705 13.83 37.46 34.36
C GLY A 705 12.72 38.02 33.46
N GLY A 706 12.03 39.07 33.92
CA GLY A 706 10.85 39.63 33.26
C GLY A 706 11.10 40.82 32.31
N ARG A 707 9.97 41.42 31.92
CA ARG A 707 9.72 42.76 31.31
C ARG A 707 9.36 42.83 29.80
N HIS A 708 8.10 43.21 29.60
CA HIS A 708 7.54 44.26 28.74
C HIS A 708 7.70 44.31 27.20
N ALA A 709 6.51 44.45 26.58
CA ALA A 709 6.08 45.43 25.56
C ALA A 709 6.34 45.19 24.04
N ALA A 710 5.21 45.20 23.33
CA ALA A 710 4.90 45.82 22.03
C ALA A 710 6.01 46.00 20.97
N HIS A 711 5.81 45.40 19.80
CA HIS A 711 5.36 46.10 18.57
C HIS A 711 4.91 45.09 17.51
#